data_AF-A0A8K0TS89-F1
#
_entry.id   AF-A0A8K0TS89-F1
#
_cell.length_a   1.000
_cell.length_b   1.000
_cell.length_c   1.000
_cell.angle_alpha   90.00
_cell.angle_beta   90.00
_cell.angle_gamma   90.00
#
_symmetry.space_group_name_H-M   'P 1'
#
loop_
_entity.id
_entity.type
_entity.pdbx_description
1 polymer ?
#
loop_
_entity_poly.entity_id
_entity_poly.type
_entity_poly.pdbx_seq_one_letter_code
_entity_poly.pdbx_strand_id
1 'polypeptide(L)'
;MGYADPNQKGTGLRQRLYARAFIVGNPSQPSDRFVYVVLDTQSGDTAIRYGILKGLAESGESYSVYGQNNVAITGTHSHSGPGAWLNYLLPQITSRGFSQQSYEAIVDGTVLAIRRAHESLQPGHLSVATTKVQGANINRSLFAYLANPEEERSRYNVSLEDDGSVEKDLTLLRFQRQSDKKDIGVLTWFPTHGTSMLGNNTLISGDNKGVAAYLFERSARHLPYVADGFVAGFSQANMGDVSPNVLGAWCEDGSGEQCSFENSTCSDGRSHYCHARGPFFREKDNGAKSCFEIGRRQFEASKALFDRMAAGHHAYRILGSTVKAFHAFHDMSDFHFELPNGTAVQTCPAALGYSFAAGTSDGPGVFDFTQHGSNSSNTSPVWKVVSGFLKEPNEAQISCQSPKPILLDVGEVSKPYLWTPNIVDVQAFRVGQLVIVVSPGEATTMAGRRWKNAVHDAAKSMFDGEGLDRHPIVVLGGPANSYTHYITTEEEYSIQRYEGASTLYGPWTLAAYINRTIAHLPFLSTDTSDLPPPGPFPPDNSNRSLSFIPGVVWDGAPLFRKFGDVQKDAGAIYFPGETVKATFVGANPRNNLRLESTYASVDRRVIQDGVERWETIRDDSDWSLIFSWKRTNEILGHSDVEITWETEGDNSGPGVYRLHYYGDARSVTGQITEFEGVSGTFEMK
;
A
#
# COMPACT_ATOMS: atom_id res chain seq x y z
N MET A 1 1.23 -9.37 3.74
CA MET A 1 0.51 -8.72 4.87
C MET A 1 -0.72 -8.08 4.27
N GLY A 2 -1.91 -8.37 4.79
CA GLY A 2 -3.17 -7.84 4.22
C GLY A 2 -4.29 -8.87 4.31
N TYR A 3 -4.14 -10.00 3.62
CA TYR A 3 -5.12 -11.11 3.59
C TYR A 3 -5.40 -11.82 4.92
N ALA A 4 -4.66 -11.50 5.99
CA ALA A 4 -4.79 -12.11 7.31
C ALA A 4 -4.72 -13.66 7.33
N ASP A 5 -4.00 -14.28 6.39
CA ASP A 5 -3.75 -15.73 6.39
C ASP A 5 -2.41 -16.06 7.08
N PRO A 6 -2.41 -16.80 8.22
CA PRO A 6 -1.17 -17.20 8.91
C PRO A 6 -0.30 -18.22 8.14
N ASN A 7 -0.80 -18.76 7.02
CA ASN A 7 -0.09 -19.65 6.12
C ASN A 7 0.55 -18.92 4.93
N GLN A 8 0.16 -17.68 4.63
CA GLN A 8 0.76 -16.86 3.58
C GLN A 8 2.15 -16.36 4.04
N LYS A 9 3.16 -17.21 3.91
CA LYS A 9 4.55 -16.93 4.31
C LYS A 9 5.40 -16.63 3.10
N GLY A 10 6.28 -15.62 3.21
CA GLY A 10 7.20 -15.25 2.14
C GLY A 10 8.14 -16.39 1.75
N THR A 11 8.22 -16.70 0.45
CA THR A 11 9.12 -17.70 -0.13
C THR A 11 10.04 -17.09 -1.19
N GLY A 12 10.18 -15.77 -1.26
CA GLY A 12 10.99 -15.11 -2.28
C GLY A 12 10.49 -13.71 -2.62
N LEU A 13 10.99 -13.16 -3.73
CA LEU A 13 10.51 -11.90 -4.28
C LEU A 13 10.41 -11.95 -5.81
N ARG A 14 9.42 -11.23 -6.33
CA ARG A 14 9.27 -10.89 -7.76
C ARG A 14 9.58 -9.42 -8.01
N GLN A 15 9.40 -8.57 -7.01
CA GLN A 15 9.69 -7.15 -7.09
C GLN A 15 10.13 -6.63 -5.72
N ARG A 16 11.20 -5.82 -5.69
CA ARG A 16 11.59 -5.07 -4.50
C ARG A 16 10.49 -4.07 -4.10
N LEU A 17 10.47 -3.75 -2.81
CA LEU A 17 9.58 -2.75 -2.22
C LEU A 17 10.36 -1.45 -2.02
N TYR A 18 9.78 -0.31 -2.40
CA TYR A 18 10.45 0.99 -2.32
C TYR A 18 9.71 1.95 -1.39
N ALA A 19 10.48 2.89 -0.84
CA ALA A 19 9.97 4.13 -0.27
C ALA A 19 10.23 5.27 -1.28
N ARG A 20 9.17 5.94 -1.75
CA ARG A 20 9.26 7.07 -2.68
C ARG A 20 8.86 8.35 -1.96
N ALA A 21 9.82 9.24 -1.71
CA ALA A 21 9.63 10.46 -0.94
C ALA A 21 9.53 11.71 -1.84
N PHE A 22 8.50 12.52 -1.60
CA PHE A 22 8.25 13.78 -2.30
C PHE A 22 8.29 14.92 -1.29
N ILE A 23 9.20 15.88 -1.49
CA ILE A 23 9.35 17.04 -0.61
C ILE A 23 8.96 18.30 -1.35
N VAL A 24 8.03 19.05 -0.78
CA VAL A 24 7.59 20.35 -1.28
C VAL A 24 7.83 21.37 -0.17
N GLY A 25 8.46 22.49 -0.52
CA GLY A 25 8.74 23.56 0.44
C GLY A 25 8.69 24.94 -0.21
N ASN A 26 8.39 25.95 0.60
CA ASN A 26 8.42 27.33 0.20
C ASN A 26 9.89 27.82 0.15
N PRO A 27 10.41 28.26 -1.02
CA PRO A 27 11.80 28.70 -1.13
C PRO A 27 12.10 29.96 -0.30
N SER A 28 11.10 30.79 -0.03
CA SER A 28 11.24 32.00 0.77
C SER A 28 11.07 31.75 2.28
N GLN A 29 10.49 30.61 2.66
CA GLN A 29 10.29 30.20 4.05
C GLN A 29 10.61 28.69 4.17
N PRO A 30 11.88 28.29 4.27
CA PRO A 30 12.27 26.88 4.17
C PRO A 30 11.69 25.94 5.24
N SER A 31 11.20 26.50 6.36
CA SER A 31 10.46 25.78 7.41
C SER A 31 9.07 25.35 6.97
N ASP A 32 8.47 26.06 6.01
CA ASP A 32 7.17 25.75 5.42
C ASP A 32 7.37 24.68 4.35
N ARG A 33 7.37 23.43 4.82
CA ARG A 33 7.74 22.26 4.04
C ARG A 33 6.95 21.06 4.51
N PHE A 34 6.64 20.13 3.60
CA PHE A 34 6.15 18.80 3.95
C PHE A 34 6.83 17.70 3.14
N VAL A 35 6.68 16.47 3.63
CA VAL A 35 7.12 15.22 3.01
C VAL A 35 5.91 14.32 2.86
N TYR A 36 5.68 13.85 1.63
CA TYR A 36 4.70 12.82 1.33
C TYR A 36 5.45 11.57 0.85
N VAL A 37 5.30 10.46 1.56
CA VAL A 37 5.95 9.19 1.21
C VAL A 37 4.93 8.18 0.71
N VAL A 38 5.23 7.52 -0.41
CA VAL A 38 4.53 6.32 -0.88
C VAL A 38 5.42 5.11 -0.61
N LEU A 39 4.97 4.24 0.30
CA LEU A 39 5.62 2.98 0.64
C LEU A 39 4.95 1.83 -0.10
N ASP A 40 5.74 0.94 -0.70
CA ASP A 40 5.25 -0.33 -1.24
C ASP A 40 4.93 -1.34 -0.11
N THR A 41 4.01 -0.96 0.78
CA THR A 41 3.55 -1.71 1.95
C THR A 41 2.02 -1.66 2.04
N GLN A 42 1.44 -2.40 2.99
CA GLN A 42 -0.01 -2.42 3.20
C GLN A 42 -0.56 -1.08 3.70
N SER A 43 0.18 -0.32 4.50
CA SER A 43 -0.27 0.98 5.02
C SER A 43 0.91 1.76 5.59
N GLY A 44 0.71 3.03 5.94
CA GLY A 44 1.49 3.61 7.03
C GLY A 44 1.20 2.90 8.36
N ASP A 45 2.05 3.08 9.37
CA ASP A 45 1.75 2.65 10.75
C ASP A 45 2.38 3.55 11.82
N THR A 46 1.76 3.63 12.99
CA THR A 46 2.18 4.46 14.12
C THR A 46 3.64 4.17 14.52
N ALA A 47 4.01 2.88 14.63
CA ALA A 47 5.37 2.49 15.02
C ALA A 47 6.38 2.89 13.94
N ILE A 48 6.05 2.63 12.67
CA ILE A 48 6.88 3.01 11.52
C ILE A 48 7.08 4.53 11.48
N ARG A 49 6.01 5.30 11.64
CA ARG A 49 6.05 6.76 11.66
C ARG A 49 6.92 7.29 12.80
N TYR A 50 6.80 6.75 14.02
CA TYR A 50 7.68 7.12 15.13
C TYR A 50 9.15 6.78 14.86
N GLY A 51 9.42 5.59 14.32
CA GLY A 51 10.78 5.19 13.90
C GLY A 51 11.39 6.16 12.90
N ILE A 52 10.62 6.55 11.87
CA ILE A 52 11.07 7.49 10.84
C ILE A 52 11.33 8.87 11.45
N LEU A 53 10.42 9.41 12.25
CA LEU A 53 10.60 10.73 12.88
C LEU A 53 11.82 10.75 13.81
N LYS A 54 12.05 9.67 14.56
CA LYS A 54 13.26 9.49 15.35
C LYS A 54 14.51 9.46 14.48
N GLY A 55 14.53 8.63 13.43
CA GLY A 55 15.68 8.53 12.53
C GLY A 55 15.99 9.83 11.78
N LEU A 56 14.97 10.64 11.44
CA LEU A 56 15.16 11.98 10.87
C LEU A 56 15.76 12.94 11.90
N ALA A 57 15.27 12.94 13.14
CA ALA A 57 15.85 13.76 14.20
C ALA A 57 17.32 13.40 14.48
N GLU A 58 17.66 12.12 14.40
CA GLU A 58 19.04 11.61 14.56
C GLU A 58 19.93 11.87 13.33
N SER A 59 19.36 12.20 12.16
CA SER A 59 20.11 12.47 10.92
C SER A 59 20.77 13.85 10.89
N GLY A 60 20.51 14.71 11.88
CA GLY A 60 21.15 16.02 12.06
C GLY A 60 20.21 17.21 11.92
N GLU A 61 20.72 18.41 12.24
CA GLU A 61 19.92 19.65 12.36
C GLU A 61 19.16 20.02 11.07
N SER A 62 19.72 19.73 9.89
CA SER A 62 19.06 19.98 8.60
C SER A 62 17.75 19.21 8.41
N TYR A 63 17.56 18.13 9.17
CA TYR A 63 16.36 17.29 9.14
C TYR A 63 15.35 17.63 10.23
N SER A 64 15.68 18.52 11.16
CA SER A 64 14.79 18.93 12.27
C SER A 64 13.49 19.59 11.81
N VAL A 65 13.45 20.08 10.57
CA VAL A 65 12.24 20.61 9.93
C VAL A 65 11.15 19.54 9.75
N TYR A 66 11.51 18.25 9.73
CA TYR A 66 10.59 17.14 9.53
C TYR A 66 10.10 16.60 10.88
N GLY A 67 8.81 16.80 11.15
CA GLY A 67 8.16 16.40 12.40
C GLY A 67 6.74 15.89 12.17
N GLN A 68 5.96 15.79 13.25
CA GLN A 68 4.58 15.29 13.19
C GLN A 68 3.70 16.07 12.20
N ASN A 69 3.86 17.39 12.16
CA ASN A 69 3.00 18.26 11.35
C ASN A 69 3.10 18.00 9.85
N ASN A 70 4.28 17.61 9.37
CA ASN A 70 4.61 17.76 7.96
C ASN A 70 5.24 16.53 7.31
N VAL A 71 5.25 15.38 7.99
CA VAL A 71 5.59 14.10 7.37
C VAL A 71 4.31 13.29 7.23
N ALA A 72 4.03 12.72 6.07
CA ALA A 72 2.96 11.76 5.83
C ALA A 72 3.54 10.47 5.26
N ILE A 73 3.16 9.33 5.85
CA ILE A 73 3.64 8.00 5.44
C ILE A 73 2.44 7.23 4.92
N THR A 74 2.35 7.04 3.61
CA THR A 74 1.22 6.36 2.94
C THR A 74 1.65 5.01 2.39
N GLY A 75 0.78 4.00 2.44
CA GLY A 75 1.00 2.72 1.76
C GLY A 75 0.38 2.68 0.37
N THR A 76 1.00 1.95 -0.57
CA THR A 76 0.32 1.53 -1.81
C THR A 76 -0.76 0.49 -1.56
N HIS A 77 -0.88 0.01 -0.32
CA HIS A 77 -1.79 -1.04 0.09
C HIS A 77 -1.54 -2.36 -0.65
N SER A 78 -0.26 -2.69 -0.89
CA SER A 78 0.13 -4.01 -1.38
C SER A 78 -0.13 -5.06 -0.31
N HIS A 79 -0.84 -6.14 -0.68
CA HIS A 79 -1.05 -7.30 0.18
C HIS A 79 0.10 -8.33 0.12
N SER A 80 1.09 -8.07 -0.74
CA SER A 80 2.23 -8.96 -1.03
C SER A 80 3.56 -8.51 -0.39
N GLY A 81 3.52 -7.66 0.64
CA GLY A 81 4.70 -7.32 1.45
C GLY A 81 4.86 -8.22 2.70
N PRO A 82 6.07 -8.30 3.29
CA PRO A 82 6.26 -8.88 4.62
C PRO A 82 5.38 -8.19 5.68
N GLY A 83 4.88 -8.96 6.65
CA GLY A 83 4.11 -8.45 7.79
C GLY A 83 4.95 -8.18 9.04
N ALA A 84 4.30 -8.19 10.20
CA ALA A 84 4.92 -8.08 11.52
C ALA A 84 5.63 -6.75 11.82
N TRP A 85 5.04 -5.60 11.47
CA TRP A 85 5.61 -4.29 11.79
C TRP A 85 4.58 -3.26 12.28
N LEU A 86 3.31 -3.67 12.36
CA LEU A 86 2.20 -2.82 12.81
C LEU A 86 2.24 -2.62 14.33
N ASN A 87 1.85 -1.43 14.80
CA ASN A 87 1.94 -1.04 16.21
C ASN A 87 0.97 -1.80 17.13
N TYR A 88 -0.23 -2.10 16.64
CA TYR A 88 -1.31 -2.64 17.47
C TYR A 88 -1.40 -4.18 17.36
N LEU A 89 -1.88 -4.84 18.42
CA LEU A 89 -1.81 -6.31 18.52
C LEU A 89 -2.68 -7.04 17.49
N LEU A 90 -3.89 -6.56 17.20
CA LEU A 90 -4.85 -7.29 16.38
C LEU A 90 -4.25 -7.76 15.03
N PRO A 91 -3.64 -6.88 14.20
CA PRO A 91 -3.06 -7.31 12.93
C PRO A 91 -1.72 -8.05 13.10
N GLN A 92 -1.09 -8.02 14.27
CA GLN A 92 0.11 -8.81 14.55
C GLN A 92 -0.21 -10.31 14.73
N ILE A 93 -1.45 -10.68 15.11
CA ILE A 93 -1.84 -12.07 15.39
C ILE A 93 -1.54 -12.99 14.20
N THR A 94 -1.97 -12.59 13.00
CA THR A 94 -1.81 -13.39 11.77
C THR A 94 -0.36 -13.38 11.28
N SER A 95 0.40 -12.33 11.61
CA SER A 95 1.84 -12.21 11.36
C SER A 95 2.71 -12.90 12.42
N ARG A 96 2.12 -13.47 13.47
CA ARG A 96 2.79 -14.12 14.62
C ARG A 96 3.64 -13.15 15.46
N GLY A 97 3.25 -11.88 15.52
CA GLY A 97 3.89 -10.85 16.34
C GLY A 97 4.56 -9.75 15.54
N PHE A 98 5.64 -9.19 16.13
CA PHE A 98 6.43 -8.08 15.59
C PHE A 98 7.85 -8.53 15.21
N SER A 99 8.34 -8.12 14.05
CA SER A 99 9.62 -8.45 13.46
C SER A 99 10.48 -7.19 13.41
N GLN A 100 11.46 -7.11 14.29
CA GLN A 100 12.38 -5.98 14.36
C GLN A 100 13.09 -5.75 13.02
N GLN A 101 13.53 -6.82 12.34
CA GLN A 101 14.17 -6.74 11.03
C GLN A 101 13.25 -6.14 9.95
N SER A 102 11.94 -6.44 9.99
CA SER A 102 10.98 -5.87 9.03
C SER A 102 10.69 -4.40 9.33
N TYR A 103 10.54 -4.07 10.62
CA TYR A 103 10.39 -2.71 11.10
C TYR A 103 11.58 -1.82 10.70
N GLU A 104 12.81 -2.25 11.01
CA GLU A 104 14.04 -1.52 10.71
C GLU A 104 14.23 -1.31 9.21
N ALA A 105 13.99 -2.34 8.39
CA ALA A 105 14.11 -2.21 6.93
C ALA A 105 13.18 -1.14 6.35
N ILE A 106 11.94 -1.04 6.86
CA ILE A 106 10.99 -0.01 6.42
C ILE A 106 11.41 1.37 6.93
N VAL A 107 11.79 1.48 8.21
CA VAL A 107 12.21 2.76 8.82
C VAL A 107 13.46 3.29 8.14
N ASP A 108 14.52 2.50 8.06
CA ASP A 108 15.83 2.90 7.53
C ASP A 108 15.73 3.22 6.03
N GLY A 109 15.02 2.38 5.26
CA GLY A 109 14.76 2.63 3.84
C GLY A 109 14.00 3.92 3.61
N THR A 110 13.02 4.23 4.48
CA THR A 110 12.24 5.47 4.37
C THR A 110 13.05 6.70 4.78
N VAL A 111 13.83 6.62 5.86
CA VAL A 111 14.75 7.69 6.27
C VAL A 111 15.76 7.97 5.14
N LEU A 112 16.34 6.93 4.54
CA LEU A 112 17.24 7.07 3.40
C LEU A 112 16.55 7.75 2.19
N ALA A 113 15.32 7.37 1.86
CA ALA A 113 14.56 8.00 0.77
C ALA A 113 14.29 9.49 1.05
N ILE A 114 13.90 9.85 2.27
CA ILE A 114 13.68 11.25 2.67
C ILE A 114 15.00 12.04 2.64
N ARG A 115 16.11 11.44 3.07
CA ARG A 115 17.44 12.06 2.99
C ARG A 115 17.85 12.35 1.55
N ARG A 116 17.74 11.36 0.66
CA ARG A 116 18.01 11.54 -0.78
C ARG A 116 17.14 12.65 -1.38
N ALA A 117 15.85 12.69 -1.03
CA ALA A 117 14.96 13.74 -1.49
C ALA A 117 15.36 15.12 -0.93
N HIS A 118 15.71 15.22 0.36
CA HIS A 118 16.16 16.45 1.02
C HIS A 118 17.45 16.99 0.39
N GLU A 119 18.45 16.12 0.19
CA GLU A 119 19.75 16.49 -0.37
C GLU A 119 19.64 16.89 -1.86
N SER A 120 18.56 16.51 -2.53
CA SER A 120 18.25 16.88 -3.93
C SER A 120 17.33 18.10 -4.08
N LEU A 121 16.97 18.77 -2.98
CA LEU A 121 16.07 19.92 -2.99
C LEU A 121 16.59 21.06 -3.86
N GLN A 122 15.70 21.60 -4.69
CA GLN A 122 16.01 22.71 -5.59
C GLN A 122 14.75 23.44 -6.05
N PRO A 123 14.86 24.70 -6.48
CA PRO A 123 13.73 25.44 -7.03
C PRO A 123 13.10 24.72 -8.24
N GLY A 124 11.77 24.70 -8.29
CA GLY A 124 11.02 23.99 -9.30
C GLY A 124 9.59 24.50 -9.45
N HIS A 125 8.83 23.81 -10.29
CA HIS A 125 7.44 24.10 -10.59
C HIS A 125 6.61 22.84 -10.46
N LEU A 126 5.41 23.00 -9.92
CA LEU A 126 4.41 21.94 -9.83
C LEU A 126 3.30 22.20 -10.84
N SER A 127 2.88 21.15 -11.52
CA SER A 127 1.71 21.16 -12.40
C SER A 127 0.84 19.96 -12.10
N VAL A 128 -0.47 20.13 -12.17
CA VAL A 128 -1.46 19.09 -11.90
C VAL A 128 -2.38 18.89 -13.10
N ALA A 129 -2.80 17.65 -13.31
CA ALA A 129 -3.82 17.30 -14.27
C ALA A 129 -4.53 16.00 -13.85
N THR A 130 -5.67 15.72 -14.46
CA THR A 130 -6.45 14.51 -14.21
C THR A 130 -6.70 13.76 -15.53
N THR A 131 -6.77 12.44 -15.46
CA THR A 131 -7.18 11.57 -16.58
C THR A 131 -7.99 10.38 -16.08
N LYS A 132 -8.72 9.70 -16.96
CA LYS A 132 -9.48 8.50 -16.61
C LYS A 132 -8.62 7.26 -16.79
N VAL A 133 -8.64 6.37 -15.82
CA VAL A 133 -8.05 5.02 -15.91
C VAL A 133 -9.19 4.02 -16.04
N GLN A 134 -9.32 3.42 -17.22
CA GLN A 134 -10.40 2.48 -17.50
C GLN A 134 -9.98 1.03 -17.23
N GLY A 135 -10.94 0.22 -16.80
CA GLY A 135 -10.75 -1.21 -16.55
C GLY A 135 -9.70 -1.55 -15.49
N ALA A 136 -9.27 -0.61 -14.64
CA ALA A 136 -8.32 -0.90 -13.57
C ALA A 136 -8.98 -1.20 -12.22
N ASN A 137 -10.28 -0.91 -12.08
CA ASN A 137 -11.01 -1.08 -10.84
C ASN A 137 -12.51 -1.36 -11.02
N ILE A 138 -13.11 -2.05 -10.03
CA ILE A 138 -14.56 -2.26 -9.85
C ILE A 138 -14.95 -2.12 -8.37
N ASN A 139 -16.23 -1.87 -8.08
CA ASN A 139 -16.70 -1.84 -6.69
C ASN A 139 -16.95 -3.27 -6.17
N ARG A 140 -16.30 -3.68 -5.08
CA ARG A 140 -16.43 -5.02 -4.49
C ARG A 140 -17.57 -5.15 -3.47
N SER A 141 -18.19 -4.03 -3.10
CA SER A 141 -19.31 -3.91 -2.17
C SER A 141 -20.43 -3.04 -2.75
N LEU A 142 -20.75 -3.26 -4.04
CA LEU A 142 -21.74 -2.46 -4.77
C LEU A 142 -23.10 -2.38 -4.05
N PHE A 143 -23.54 -3.45 -3.38
CA PHE A 143 -24.75 -3.45 -2.57
C PHE A 143 -24.73 -2.36 -1.47
N ALA A 144 -23.59 -2.17 -0.80
CA ALA A 144 -23.42 -1.12 0.20
C ALA A 144 -23.38 0.27 -0.44
N TYR A 145 -22.66 0.43 -1.57
CA TYR A 145 -22.63 1.69 -2.31
C TYR A 145 -24.05 2.16 -2.71
N LEU A 146 -24.92 1.24 -3.13
CA LEU A 146 -26.30 1.54 -3.53
C LEU A 146 -27.18 2.08 -2.38
N ALA A 147 -26.78 1.90 -1.12
CA ALA A 147 -27.47 2.45 0.03
C ALA A 147 -27.29 3.99 0.14
N ASN A 148 -26.24 4.55 -0.46
CA ASN A 148 -26.09 6.00 -0.55
C ASN A 148 -27.25 6.62 -1.35
N PRO A 149 -27.67 7.87 -1.04
CA PRO A 149 -28.79 8.52 -1.70
C PRO A 149 -28.66 8.52 -3.23
N GLU A 150 -29.75 8.18 -3.93
CA GLU A 150 -29.75 8.10 -5.39
C GLU A 150 -29.39 9.43 -6.06
N GLU A 151 -29.88 10.55 -5.51
CA GLU A 151 -29.54 11.90 -5.95
C GLU A 151 -28.02 12.12 -5.90
N GLU A 152 -27.34 11.70 -4.82
CA GLU A 152 -25.89 11.82 -4.70
C GLU A 152 -25.17 10.91 -5.71
N ARG A 153 -25.58 9.64 -5.83
CA ARG A 153 -24.97 8.66 -6.75
C ARG A 153 -25.07 9.10 -8.21
N SER A 154 -26.21 9.67 -8.61
CA SER A 154 -26.46 10.10 -9.99
C SER A 154 -25.51 11.19 -10.49
N ARG A 155 -24.89 11.96 -9.58
CA ARG A 155 -23.87 12.98 -9.90
C ARG A 155 -22.58 12.40 -10.47
N TYR A 156 -22.33 11.11 -10.24
CA TYR A 156 -21.09 10.43 -10.59
C TYR A 156 -21.27 9.40 -11.72
N ASN A 157 -22.49 9.15 -12.16
CA ASN A 157 -22.77 8.26 -13.27
C ASN A 157 -22.54 8.99 -14.60
N VAL A 158 -21.50 8.58 -15.33
CA VAL A 158 -21.07 9.22 -16.57
C VAL A 158 -21.36 8.33 -17.78
N SER A 159 -21.17 7.02 -17.66
CA SER A 159 -21.39 6.05 -18.74
C SER A 159 -21.56 4.62 -18.19
N LEU A 160 -21.76 3.63 -19.06
CA LEU A 160 -21.80 2.22 -18.64
C LEU A 160 -20.46 1.72 -18.07
N GLU A 161 -19.33 2.27 -18.52
CA GLU A 161 -17.98 1.89 -18.04
C GLU A 161 -17.53 2.73 -16.82
N ASP A 162 -18.16 3.88 -16.61
CA ASP A 162 -17.97 4.80 -15.49
C ASP A 162 -19.34 5.10 -14.85
N ASP A 163 -19.90 4.07 -14.21
CA ASP A 163 -21.22 4.08 -13.57
C ASP A 163 -21.25 4.85 -12.24
N GLY A 164 -20.11 5.42 -11.86
CA GLY A 164 -19.91 6.16 -10.62
C GLY A 164 -19.72 5.29 -9.38
N SER A 165 -19.81 3.96 -9.44
CA SER A 165 -19.60 3.07 -8.28
C SER A 165 -18.16 3.06 -7.77
N VAL A 166 -17.20 3.47 -8.60
CA VAL A 166 -15.80 3.73 -8.24
C VAL A 166 -15.33 5.02 -8.89
N GLU A 167 -14.25 5.63 -8.39
CA GLU A 167 -13.62 6.73 -9.12
C GLU A 167 -12.68 6.20 -10.21
N LYS A 168 -12.87 6.71 -11.42
CA LYS A 168 -11.98 6.45 -12.57
C LYS A 168 -10.90 7.52 -12.74
N ASP A 169 -11.01 8.64 -12.02
CA ASP A 169 -10.09 9.76 -12.14
C ASP A 169 -8.77 9.48 -11.41
N LEU A 170 -7.67 9.59 -12.14
CA LEU A 170 -6.32 9.65 -11.61
C LEU A 170 -5.85 11.10 -11.68
N THR A 171 -5.48 11.65 -10.53
CA THR A 171 -4.84 12.97 -10.44
C THR A 171 -3.33 12.80 -10.40
N LEU A 172 -2.61 13.53 -11.25
CA LEU A 172 -1.15 13.50 -11.38
C LEU A 172 -0.57 14.88 -11.06
N LEU A 173 0.36 14.91 -10.10
CA LEU A 173 1.21 16.06 -9.78
C LEU A 173 2.60 15.83 -10.39
N ARG A 174 3.03 16.74 -11.27
CA ARG A 174 4.30 16.72 -11.99
C ARG A 174 5.29 17.67 -11.31
N PHE A 175 6.53 17.20 -11.12
CA PHE A 175 7.63 17.96 -10.53
C PHE A 175 8.67 18.28 -11.61
N GLN A 176 8.84 19.57 -11.92
CA GLN A 176 9.83 20.04 -12.90
C GLN A 176 10.84 20.99 -12.25
N ARG A 177 12.13 20.80 -12.52
CA ARG A 177 13.16 21.74 -12.07
C ARG A 177 13.12 23.06 -12.78
N GLN A 178 13.46 24.12 -12.05
CA GLN A 178 13.62 25.44 -12.65
C GLN A 178 14.89 25.55 -13.49
N SER A 179 15.99 24.92 -13.06
CA SER A 179 17.36 25.09 -13.59
C SER A 179 17.51 24.68 -15.04
N ASP A 180 16.94 23.54 -15.42
CA ASP A 180 17.10 22.94 -16.76
C ASP A 180 15.77 22.46 -17.37
N LYS A 181 14.65 22.72 -16.70
CA LYS A 181 13.29 22.30 -17.10
C LYS A 181 13.13 20.78 -17.20
N LYS A 182 14.03 19.99 -16.62
CA LYS A 182 13.86 18.55 -16.57
C LYS A 182 12.86 18.14 -15.49
N ASP A 183 12.07 17.13 -15.79
CA ASP A 183 11.17 16.49 -14.83
C ASP A 183 11.94 15.57 -13.90
N ILE A 184 11.65 15.67 -12.60
CA ILE A 184 12.32 14.88 -11.54
C ILE A 184 11.38 13.84 -10.91
N GLY A 185 10.08 13.96 -11.15
CA GLY A 185 9.14 12.96 -10.69
C GLY A 185 7.69 13.29 -10.94
N VAL A 186 6.85 12.31 -10.63
CA VAL A 186 5.39 12.41 -10.62
C VAL A 186 4.84 11.76 -9.35
N LEU A 187 3.77 12.33 -8.80
CA LEU A 187 2.98 11.73 -7.73
C LEU A 187 1.53 11.64 -8.17
N THR A 188 0.93 10.45 -8.06
CA THR A 188 -0.44 10.18 -8.52
C THR A 188 -1.33 9.69 -7.39
N TRP A 189 -2.63 9.97 -7.50
CA TRP A 189 -3.68 9.43 -6.64
C TRP A 189 -4.74 8.75 -7.51
N PHE A 190 -4.96 7.47 -7.26
CA PHE A 190 -5.98 6.66 -7.96
C PHE A 190 -6.42 5.50 -7.08
N PRO A 191 -7.73 5.26 -6.89
CA PRO A 191 -8.19 4.20 -6.00
C PRO A 191 -8.19 2.84 -6.70
N THR A 192 -7.38 1.91 -6.20
CA THR A 192 -7.36 0.49 -6.63
C THR A 192 -6.61 -0.32 -5.58
N HIS A 193 -7.26 -1.27 -4.92
CA HIS A 193 -6.60 -2.14 -3.92
C HIS A 193 -5.33 -2.82 -4.48
N GLY A 194 -4.31 -3.03 -3.63
CA GLY A 194 -3.12 -3.83 -3.98
C GLY A 194 -3.33 -5.33 -3.73
N THR A 195 -4.38 -5.89 -4.34
CA THR A 195 -4.78 -7.32 -4.25
C THR A 195 -4.91 -7.98 -5.61
N SER A 196 -4.09 -7.55 -6.58
CA SER A 196 -4.01 -8.28 -7.84
C SER A 196 -3.22 -9.59 -7.69
N MET A 197 -2.17 -9.58 -6.87
CA MET A 197 -1.52 -10.80 -6.41
C MET A 197 -2.45 -11.47 -5.40
N LEU A 198 -2.86 -12.72 -5.67
CA LEU A 198 -3.89 -13.41 -4.91
C LEU A 198 -3.41 -13.84 -3.52
N GLY A 199 -4.34 -14.21 -2.62
CA GLY A 199 -4.02 -14.64 -1.25
C GLY A 199 -3.10 -15.87 -1.15
N ASN A 200 -3.00 -16.68 -2.21
CA ASN A 200 -2.08 -17.81 -2.29
C ASN A 200 -0.66 -17.44 -2.79
N ASN A 201 -0.41 -16.19 -3.17
CA ASN A 201 0.92 -15.70 -3.50
C ASN A 201 1.82 -15.65 -2.27
N THR A 202 3.06 -16.09 -2.43
CA THR A 202 4.11 -16.06 -1.41
C THR A 202 5.35 -15.26 -1.81
N LEU A 203 5.36 -14.64 -3.00
CA LEU A 203 6.47 -13.81 -3.48
C LEU A 203 6.23 -12.34 -3.15
N ILE A 204 7.26 -11.68 -2.63
CA ILE A 204 7.21 -10.25 -2.32
C ILE A 204 7.01 -9.42 -3.60
N SER A 205 6.09 -8.44 -3.53
CA SER A 205 5.79 -7.51 -4.62
C SER A 205 5.13 -6.22 -4.13
N GLY A 206 5.35 -5.11 -4.83
CA GLY A 206 4.61 -3.85 -4.65
C GLY A 206 3.19 -3.87 -5.24
N ASP A 207 2.75 -5.02 -5.75
CA ASP A 207 1.46 -5.26 -6.42
C ASP A 207 1.25 -4.29 -7.61
N ASN A 208 0.02 -4.05 -8.03
CA ASN A 208 -0.29 -3.33 -9.25
C ASN A 208 0.24 -1.88 -9.25
N LYS A 209 0.28 -1.20 -8.09
CA LYS A 209 0.86 0.15 -7.97
C LYS A 209 2.38 0.14 -8.02
N GLY A 210 3.02 -0.87 -7.42
CA GLY A 210 4.46 -1.09 -7.56
C GLY A 210 4.85 -1.37 -9.01
N VAL A 211 4.05 -2.14 -9.75
CA VAL A 211 4.22 -2.33 -11.20
C VAL A 211 4.09 -1.00 -11.94
N ALA A 212 3.05 -0.21 -11.66
CA ALA A 212 2.81 1.05 -12.35
C ALA A 212 4.00 2.03 -12.16
N ALA A 213 4.52 2.13 -10.93
CA ALA A 213 5.70 2.92 -10.61
C ALA A 213 6.95 2.42 -11.37
N TYR A 214 7.20 1.12 -11.33
CA TYR A 214 8.31 0.47 -12.03
C TYR A 214 8.28 0.74 -13.54
N LEU A 215 7.12 0.55 -14.19
CA LEU A 215 6.95 0.81 -15.62
C LEU A 215 7.18 2.28 -15.96
N PHE A 216 6.66 3.19 -15.13
CA PHE A 216 6.86 4.63 -15.34
C PHE A 216 8.33 4.99 -15.23
N GLU A 217 8.99 4.65 -14.12
CA GLU A 217 10.40 4.95 -13.87
C GLU A 217 11.27 4.41 -15.00
N ARG A 218 11.07 3.15 -15.44
CA ARG A 218 11.80 2.59 -16.58
C ARG A 218 11.54 3.33 -17.88
N SER A 219 10.27 3.67 -18.19
CA SER A 219 9.93 4.40 -19.42
C SER A 219 10.53 5.81 -19.47
N ALA A 220 10.81 6.41 -18.31
CA ALA A 220 11.28 7.78 -18.20
C ALA A 220 12.81 7.92 -18.31
N ARG A 221 13.59 6.88 -17.99
CA ARG A 221 15.07 6.89 -17.93
C ARG A 221 15.77 7.40 -19.20
N HIS A 222 15.15 7.26 -20.37
CA HIS A 222 15.75 7.64 -21.65
C HIS A 222 15.12 8.89 -22.29
N LEU A 223 14.19 9.56 -21.59
CA LEU A 223 13.56 10.77 -22.09
C LEU A 223 14.49 11.97 -21.89
N PRO A 224 14.79 12.77 -22.93
CA PRO A 224 15.77 13.86 -22.83
C PRO A 224 15.33 15.01 -21.91
N TYR A 225 14.02 15.13 -21.67
CA TYR A 225 13.40 16.13 -20.79
C TYR A 225 13.17 15.62 -19.36
N VAL A 226 13.65 14.41 -19.02
CA VAL A 226 13.60 13.83 -17.69
C VAL A 226 15.01 13.84 -17.08
N ALA A 227 15.10 14.10 -15.78
CA ALA A 227 16.35 14.04 -15.03
C ALA A 227 16.69 12.61 -14.64
N ASP A 228 17.99 12.34 -14.48
CA ASP A 228 18.45 11.09 -13.88
C ASP A 228 17.86 10.95 -12.47
N GLY A 229 17.48 9.74 -12.09
CA GLY A 229 16.86 9.47 -10.79
C GLY A 229 15.38 9.89 -10.69
N PHE A 230 14.66 10.01 -11.82
CA PHE A 230 13.22 10.26 -11.83
C PHE A 230 12.43 9.27 -10.95
N VAL A 231 11.51 9.80 -10.13
CA VAL A 231 10.69 9.01 -9.19
C VAL A 231 9.21 9.06 -9.58
N ALA A 232 8.53 7.91 -9.64
CA ALA A 232 7.10 7.83 -9.91
C ALA A 232 6.32 7.25 -8.72
N GLY A 233 5.57 8.09 -8.02
CA GLY A 233 4.74 7.70 -6.89
C GLY A 233 3.32 7.36 -7.33
N PHE A 234 2.87 6.15 -7.04
CA PHE A 234 1.48 5.73 -7.21
C PHE A 234 0.82 5.58 -5.85
N SER A 235 0.26 6.67 -5.35
CA SER A 235 -0.47 6.66 -4.08
C SER A 235 -1.87 6.07 -4.28
N GLN A 236 -2.40 5.51 -3.21
CA GLN A 236 -3.81 5.19 -3.10
C GLN A 236 -4.64 6.48 -3.00
N ALA A 237 -5.93 6.33 -3.29
CA ALA A 237 -6.94 7.32 -2.96
C ALA A 237 -7.98 6.70 -2.02
N ASN A 238 -9.25 7.02 -2.18
CA ASN A 238 -10.37 6.39 -1.49
C ASN A 238 -10.69 5.01 -2.11
N MET A 239 -9.95 3.98 -1.69
CA MET A 239 -9.97 2.64 -2.30
C MET A 239 -10.72 1.56 -1.50
N GLY A 240 -11.37 1.90 -0.38
CA GLY A 240 -11.85 0.92 0.60
C GLY A 240 -12.80 -0.14 0.04
N ASP A 241 -13.60 0.21 -0.95
CA ASP A 241 -14.54 -0.70 -1.64
C ASP A 241 -14.13 -0.99 -3.10
N VAL A 242 -12.86 -0.76 -3.45
CA VAL A 242 -12.39 -0.74 -4.84
C VAL A 242 -11.41 -1.87 -5.12
N SER A 243 -11.82 -2.87 -5.90
CA SER A 243 -11.02 -4.05 -6.25
C SER A 243 -10.31 -3.92 -7.61
N PRO A 244 -9.07 -4.44 -7.77
CA PRO A 244 -8.39 -4.56 -9.07
C PRO A 244 -8.89 -5.76 -9.91
N ASN A 245 -9.68 -6.65 -9.32
CA ASN A 245 -10.12 -7.90 -9.94
C ASN A 245 -11.37 -7.67 -10.80
N VAL A 246 -11.15 -6.98 -11.93
CA VAL A 246 -12.20 -6.32 -12.73
C VAL A 246 -13.17 -7.24 -13.48
N LEU A 247 -13.02 -8.56 -13.42
CA LEU A 247 -13.99 -9.49 -14.02
C LEU A 247 -15.12 -9.88 -13.03
N GLY A 248 -15.13 -9.30 -11.82
CA GLY A 248 -16.16 -9.52 -10.83
C GLY A 248 -15.94 -10.77 -9.98
N ALA A 249 -16.87 -11.01 -9.04
CA ALA A 249 -16.81 -12.11 -8.09
C ALA A 249 -17.60 -13.33 -8.56
N TRP A 250 -16.96 -14.49 -8.56
CA TRP A 250 -17.50 -15.74 -9.10
C TRP A 250 -17.23 -16.91 -8.16
N CYS A 251 -18.09 -17.90 -8.22
CA CYS A 251 -17.95 -19.13 -7.46
C CYS A 251 -16.92 -20.07 -8.09
N GLU A 252 -15.94 -20.47 -7.28
CA GLU A 252 -14.90 -21.45 -7.59
C GLU A 252 -15.23 -22.85 -7.03
N ASP A 253 -16.53 -23.14 -6.88
CA ASP A 253 -17.10 -24.45 -6.49
C ASP A 253 -17.36 -25.38 -7.69
N GLY A 254 -16.98 -24.94 -8.90
CA GLY A 254 -17.23 -25.62 -10.17
C GLY A 254 -18.53 -25.21 -10.87
N SER A 255 -19.40 -24.41 -10.24
CA SER A 255 -20.62 -23.90 -10.88
C SER A 255 -20.34 -22.87 -11.97
N GLY A 256 -19.34 -22.01 -11.75
CA GLY A 256 -19.07 -20.87 -12.62
C GLY A 256 -20.13 -19.77 -12.54
N GLU A 257 -20.97 -19.77 -11.50
CA GLU A 257 -21.98 -18.74 -11.26
C GLU A 257 -21.37 -17.49 -10.59
N GLN A 258 -22.04 -16.35 -10.73
CA GLN A 258 -21.67 -15.14 -10.00
C GLN A 258 -22.01 -15.30 -8.51
N CYS A 259 -21.17 -14.75 -7.65
CA CYS A 259 -21.48 -14.73 -6.23
C CYS A 259 -22.77 -13.97 -5.95
N SER A 260 -23.47 -14.34 -4.88
CA SER A 260 -24.66 -13.61 -4.42
C SER A 260 -24.33 -12.12 -4.19
N PHE A 261 -25.14 -11.23 -4.74
CA PHE A 261 -24.93 -9.77 -4.69
C PHE A 261 -24.76 -9.21 -3.27
N GLU A 262 -25.63 -9.61 -2.35
CA GLU A 262 -25.68 -9.03 -0.99
C GLU A 262 -24.65 -9.63 -0.05
N ASN A 263 -24.42 -10.94 -0.13
CA ASN A 263 -23.65 -11.69 0.88
C ASN A 263 -22.25 -12.13 0.40
N SER A 264 -21.98 -12.04 -0.91
CA SER A 264 -20.79 -12.63 -1.55
C SER A 264 -20.58 -14.09 -1.20
N THR A 265 -21.63 -14.89 -1.40
CA THR A 265 -21.68 -16.33 -1.12
C THR A 265 -21.95 -17.13 -2.39
N CYS A 266 -21.64 -18.43 -2.32
CA CYS A 266 -21.93 -19.41 -3.36
C CYS A 266 -23.15 -20.26 -3.00
N SER A 267 -23.40 -21.31 -3.78
CA SER A 267 -24.59 -22.17 -3.67
C SER A 267 -24.78 -22.82 -2.29
N ASP A 268 -23.69 -22.97 -1.53
CA ASP A 268 -23.66 -23.50 -0.17
C ASP A 268 -23.92 -22.44 0.92
N GLY A 269 -24.17 -21.19 0.52
CA GLY A 269 -24.38 -20.06 1.43
C GLY A 269 -23.11 -19.54 2.11
N ARG A 270 -21.91 -19.95 1.67
CA ARG A 270 -20.63 -19.54 2.27
C ARG A 270 -19.80 -18.68 1.31
N SER A 271 -18.92 -17.88 1.89
CA SER A 271 -18.08 -16.90 1.18
C SER A 271 -16.77 -17.48 0.64
N HIS A 272 -16.28 -18.59 1.21
CA HIS A 272 -14.94 -19.13 0.94
C HIS A 272 -14.65 -19.55 -0.51
N TYR A 273 -15.68 -19.80 -1.34
CA TYR A 273 -15.52 -20.05 -2.77
C TYR A 273 -15.82 -18.84 -3.64
N CYS A 274 -16.23 -17.71 -3.06
CA CYS A 274 -16.51 -16.49 -3.80
C CYS A 274 -15.22 -15.68 -3.99
N HIS A 275 -14.64 -15.76 -5.19
CA HIS A 275 -13.40 -15.06 -5.52
C HIS A 275 -13.58 -14.06 -6.65
N ALA A 276 -12.99 -12.88 -6.50
CA ALA A 276 -12.89 -11.88 -7.54
C ALA A 276 -11.82 -12.29 -8.57
N ARG A 277 -12.11 -12.10 -9.86
CA ARG A 277 -11.24 -12.53 -10.95
C ARG A 277 -10.52 -11.34 -11.60
N GLY A 278 -9.19 -11.39 -11.62
CA GLY A 278 -8.37 -10.49 -12.43
C GLY A 278 -8.47 -10.75 -13.94
N PRO A 279 -7.94 -9.85 -14.79
CA PRO A 279 -8.00 -9.99 -16.26
C PRO A 279 -7.43 -11.31 -16.80
N PHE A 280 -6.48 -11.91 -16.06
CA PHE A 280 -5.78 -13.14 -16.42
C PHE A 280 -5.99 -14.25 -15.38
N PHE A 281 -7.16 -14.33 -14.75
CA PHE A 281 -7.46 -15.30 -13.67
C PHE A 281 -7.25 -16.79 -14.01
N ARG A 282 -7.15 -17.14 -15.30
CA ARG A 282 -6.90 -18.52 -15.75
C ARG A 282 -5.41 -18.89 -15.73
N GLU A 283 -4.53 -17.89 -15.66
CA GLU A 283 -3.09 -18.12 -15.56
C GLU A 283 -2.76 -18.69 -14.18
N LYS A 284 -1.88 -19.69 -14.14
CA LYS A 284 -1.49 -20.37 -12.91
C LYS A 284 -0.25 -19.72 -12.31
N ASP A 285 -0.36 -18.42 -12.02
CA ASP A 285 0.75 -17.56 -11.61
C ASP A 285 0.46 -16.77 -10.32
N ASN A 286 -0.57 -17.19 -9.57
CA ASN A 286 -1.05 -16.55 -8.34
C ASN A 286 -1.41 -15.06 -8.53
N GLY A 287 -1.87 -14.69 -9.73
CA GLY A 287 -2.32 -13.35 -10.05
C GLY A 287 -1.24 -12.44 -10.65
N ALA A 288 -0.02 -12.93 -10.88
CA ALA A 288 1.10 -12.11 -11.36
C ALA A 288 0.80 -11.38 -12.67
N LYS A 289 0.25 -12.06 -13.69
CA LYS A 289 -0.09 -11.43 -14.98
C LYS A 289 -1.25 -10.45 -14.85
N SER A 290 -2.24 -10.76 -14.00
CA SER A 290 -3.31 -9.82 -13.66
C SER A 290 -2.77 -8.56 -12.98
N CYS A 291 -1.85 -8.73 -12.03
CA CYS A 291 -1.15 -7.65 -11.35
C CYS A 291 -0.38 -6.76 -12.30
N PHE A 292 0.41 -7.37 -13.20
CA PHE A 292 1.15 -6.63 -14.20
C PHE A 292 0.22 -5.82 -15.11
N GLU A 293 -0.88 -6.43 -15.56
CA GLU A 293 -1.87 -5.78 -16.43
C GLU A 293 -2.58 -4.60 -15.76
N ILE A 294 -3.02 -4.74 -14.50
CA ILE A 294 -3.67 -3.64 -13.77
C ILE A 294 -2.67 -2.50 -13.51
N GLY A 295 -1.41 -2.83 -13.22
CA GLY A 295 -0.35 -1.84 -13.12
C GLY A 295 -0.06 -1.13 -14.44
N ARG A 296 -0.05 -1.86 -15.56
CA ARG A 296 0.11 -1.32 -16.91
C ARG A 296 -1.01 -0.33 -17.26
N ARG A 297 -2.28 -0.64 -16.95
CA ARG A 297 -3.42 0.27 -17.19
C ARG A 297 -3.26 1.60 -16.46
N GLN A 298 -2.82 1.57 -15.20
CA GLN A 298 -2.52 2.78 -14.42
C GLN A 298 -1.33 3.55 -15.01
N PHE A 299 -0.26 2.85 -15.36
CA PHE A 299 0.94 3.44 -15.97
C PHE A 299 0.63 4.13 -17.29
N GLU A 300 -0.06 3.47 -18.23
CA GLU A 300 -0.30 4.00 -19.58
C GLU A 300 -1.12 5.29 -19.56
N ALA A 301 -2.19 5.32 -18.76
CA ALA A 301 -3.00 6.52 -18.58
C ALA A 301 -2.16 7.67 -17.99
N SER A 302 -1.36 7.38 -16.95
CA SER A 302 -0.49 8.35 -16.29
C SER A 302 0.61 8.87 -17.21
N LYS A 303 1.25 7.99 -17.98
CA LYS A 303 2.31 8.33 -18.93
C LYS A 303 1.77 9.16 -20.08
N ALA A 304 0.62 8.80 -20.64
CA ALA A 304 -0.03 9.58 -21.67
C ALA A 304 -0.42 10.97 -21.17
N LEU A 305 -0.88 11.09 -19.91
CA LEU A 305 -1.14 12.39 -19.29
C LEU A 305 0.14 13.20 -19.10
N PHE A 306 1.20 12.58 -18.57
CA PHE A 306 2.50 13.20 -18.40
C PHE A 306 3.08 13.73 -19.72
N ASP A 307 3.00 12.97 -20.80
CA ASP A 307 3.48 13.38 -22.13
C ASP A 307 2.71 14.58 -22.67
N ARG A 308 1.37 14.61 -22.49
CA ARG A 308 0.56 15.78 -22.85
C ARG A 308 0.97 17.01 -22.02
N MET A 309 1.16 16.84 -20.71
CA MET A 309 1.62 17.91 -19.84
C MET A 309 3.01 18.41 -20.24
N ALA A 310 3.92 17.50 -20.61
CA ALA A 310 5.27 17.83 -21.09
C ALA A 310 5.24 18.62 -22.39
N ALA A 311 4.28 18.32 -23.28
CA ALA A 311 4.01 19.07 -24.50
C ALA A 311 3.27 20.41 -24.27
N GLY A 312 2.94 20.77 -23.02
CA GLY A 312 2.24 22.02 -22.68
C GLY A 312 0.72 21.95 -22.82
N HIS A 313 0.15 20.76 -23.00
CA HIS A 313 -1.29 20.54 -23.08
C HIS A 313 -1.86 20.03 -21.75
N HIS A 314 -3.05 20.49 -21.36
CA HIS A 314 -3.79 20.00 -20.19
C HIS A 314 -3.04 20.06 -18.84
N ALA A 315 -2.02 20.91 -18.71
CA ALA A 315 -1.29 21.10 -17.46
C ALA A 315 -1.77 22.37 -16.75
N TYR A 316 -2.29 22.23 -15.53
CA TYR A 316 -2.58 23.35 -14.66
C TYR A 316 -1.41 23.57 -13.73
N ARG A 317 -0.69 24.68 -13.88
CA ARG A 317 0.32 25.07 -12.91
C ARG A 317 -0.32 25.26 -11.53
N ILE A 318 0.33 24.72 -10.50
CA ILE A 318 -0.01 25.07 -9.12
C ILE A 318 0.44 26.52 -8.91
N LEU A 319 -0.52 27.36 -8.56
CA LEU A 319 -0.39 28.80 -8.38
C LEU A 319 -0.34 29.12 -6.88
N GLY A 320 0.33 30.21 -6.53
CA GLY A 320 0.60 30.57 -5.13
C GLY A 320 1.89 29.93 -4.59
N SER A 321 2.52 30.61 -3.64
CA SER A 321 3.78 30.18 -3.01
C SER A 321 3.59 29.50 -1.65
N THR A 322 2.36 29.46 -1.16
CA THR A 322 2.00 28.92 0.16
C THR A 322 2.24 27.42 0.21
N VAL A 323 3.03 26.99 1.19
CA VAL A 323 3.20 25.58 1.55
C VAL A 323 2.92 25.47 3.04
N LYS A 324 1.91 24.70 3.43
CA LYS A 324 1.53 24.52 4.83
C LYS A 324 1.17 23.07 5.11
N ALA A 325 1.29 22.69 6.37
CA ALA A 325 0.94 21.37 6.84
C ALA A 325 0.46 21.47 8.28
N PHE A 326 -0.55 20.69 8.64
CA PHE A 326 -0.93 20.49 10.03
C PHE A 326 -1.05 19.01 10.33
N HIS A 327 -0.88 18.66 11.60
CA HIS A 327 -1.22 17.36 12.15
C HIS A 327 -1.74 17.55 13.56
N ALA A 328 -2.78 16.78 13.91
CA ALA A 328 -3.17 16.58 15.30
C ALA A 328 -3.61 15.13 15.48
N PHE A 329 -3.37 14.59 16.67
CA PHE A 329 -4.01 13.37 17.10
C PHE A 329 -5.40 13.67 17.65
N HIS A 330 -6.33 12.75 17.40
CA HIS A 330 -7.69 12.85 17.90
C HIS A 330 -8.12 11.53 18.53
N ASP A 331 -8.78 11.58 19.68
CA ASP A 331 -9.33 10.41 20.34
C ASP A 331 -10.75 10.15 19.84
N MET A 332 -10.92 9.06 19.09
CA MET A 332 -12.20 8.64 18.50
C MET A 332 -13.04 7.79 19.47
N SER A 333 -12.57 7.49 20.67
CA SER A 333 -13.30 6.58 21.57
C SER A 333 -14.56 7.17 22.20
N ASP A 334 -14.67 8.50 22.28
CA ASP A 334 -15.81 9.17 22.95
C ASP A 334 -16.05 10.59 22.39
N PHE A 335 -15.83 10.78 21.08
CA PHE A 335 -15.89 12.11 20.49
C PHE A 335 -17.32 12.55 20.19
N HIS A 336 -17.81 13.51 20.97
CA HIS A 336 -19.11 14.15 20.82
C HIS A 336 -19.05 15.41 19.94
N PHE A 337 -19.93 15.51 18.94
CA PHE A 337 -19.98 16.66 18.03
C PHE A 337 -21.35 16.82 17.37
N GLU A 338 -21.57 17.97 16.72
CA GLU A 338 -22.77 18.23 15.93
C GLU A 338 -22.52 18.04 14.44
N LEU A 339 -23.46 17.38 13.77
CA LEU A 339 -23.55 17.34 12.32
C LEU A 339 -23.94 18.72 11.77
N PRO A 340 -23.75 18.99 10.46
CA PRO A 340 -24.14 20.28 9.85
C PRO A 340 -25.63 20.65 10.02
N ASN A 341 -26.50 19.66 10.26
CA ASN A 341 -27.93 19.87 10.51
C ASN A 341 -28.27 20.12 12.01
N GLY A 342 -27.26 20.22 12.89
CA GLY A 342 -27.42 20.43 14.33
C GLY A 342 -27.69 19.15 15.14
N THR A 343 -27.68 17.96 14.52
CA THR A 343 -27.86 16.70 15.25
C THR A 343 -26.60 16.39 16.06
N ALA A 344 -26.74 16.24 17.37
CA ALA A 344 -25.65 15.78 18.24
C ALA A 344 -25.42 14.27 18.06
N VAL A 345 -24.17 13.90 17.82
CA VAL A 345 -23.72 12.52 17.58
C VAL A 345 -22.42 12.26 18.34
N GLN A 346 -22.04 10.99 18.44
CA GLN A 346 -20.79 10.56 19.07
C GLN A 346 -20.14 9.40 18.31
N THR A 347 -18.81 9.33 18.33
CA THR A 347 -18.08 8.12 17.92
C THR A 347 -18.00 7.11 19.05
N CYS A 348 -17.51 5.90 18.74
CA CYS A 348 -17.44 4.79 19.67
C CYS A 348 -16.01 4.28 19.86
N PRO A 349 -15.68 3.64 21.01
CA PRO A 349 -14.48 2.83 21.12
C PRO A 349 -14.43 1.78 20.01
N ALA A 350 -13.24 1.52 19.46
CA ALA A 350 -13.06 0.65 18.31
C ALA A 350 -13.70 -0.75 18.48
N ALA A 351 -14.49 -1.18 17.49
CA ALA A 351 -15.03 -2.54 17.43
C ALA A 351 -15.17 -3.04 15.99
N LEU A 352 -15.03 -4.35 15.81
CA LEU A 352 -15.20 -5.04 14.52
C LEU A 352 -16.46 -5.88 14.54
N GLY A 353 -17.22 -5.82 13.45
CA GLY A 353 -18.45 -6.59 13.28
C GLY A 353 -18.21 -8.03 12.82
N TYR A 354 -19.23 -8.88 12.82
CA TYR A 354 -19.11 -10.26 12.34
C TYR A 354 -18.62 -10.36 10.88
N SER A 355 -19.08 -9.48 10.00
CA SER A 355 -18.68 -9.50 8.59
C SER A 355 -17.20 -9.15 8.35
N PHE A 356 -16.46 -8.63 9.35
CA PHE A 356 -15.01 -8.52 9.28
C PHE A 356 -14.36 -9.89 9.03
N ALA A 357 -14.85 -10.94 9.70
CA ALA A 357 -14.32 -12.29 9.55
C ALA A 357 -14.70 -12.96 8.21
N ALA A 358 -15.62 -12.38 7.44
CA ALA A 358 -16.00 -12.87 6.12
C ALA A 358 -14.98 -12.53 5.02
N GLY A 359 -14.03 -11.63 5.29
CA GLY A 359 -13.13 -11.09 4.27
C GLY A 359 -13.90 -10.42 3.12
N THR A 360 -13.28 -10.35 1.95
CA THR A 360 -13.90 -9.83 0.73
C THR A 360 -13.81 -10.85 -0.40
N SER A 361 -14.35 -10.56 -1.58
CA SER A 361 -14.11 -11.42 -2.75
C SER A 361 -12.64 -11.38 -3.23
N ASP A 362 -11.85 -10.36 -2.87
CA ASP A 362 -10.41 -10.32 -3.19
C ASP A 362 -9.60 -11.29 -2.30
N GLY A 363 -10.12 -11.61 -1.13
CA GLY A 363 -9.53 -12.52 -0.15
C GLY A 363 -10.61 -12.95 0.82
N PRO A 364 -11.37 -14.02 0.52
CA PRO A 364 -12.48 -14.42 1.36
C PRO A 364 -11.96 -14.96 2.68
N GLY A 365 -12.73 -14.66 3.72
CA GLY A 365 -12.49 -15.16 5.06
C GLY A 365 -12.72 -16.66 5.14
N VAL A 366 -12.34 -17.22 6.29
CA VAL A 366 -12.54 -18.63 6.60
C VAL A 366 -13.84 -18.83 7.40
N PHE A 367 -14.43 -20.03 7.31
CA PHE A 367 -15.62 -20.48 8.03
C PHE A 367 -16.99 -19.98 7.49
N ASP A 368 -17.95 -19.77 8.39
CA ASP A 368 -19.38 -19.57 8.14
C ASP A 368 -19.80 -18.09 8.15
N PHE A 369 -18.83 -17.17 8.07
CA PHE A 369 -19.10 -15.74 7.97
C PHE A 369 -19.43 -15.33 6.53
N THR A 370 -20.48 -14.53 6.40
CA THR A 370 -20.94 -13.89 5.17
C THR A 370 -20.69 -12.40 5.23
N GLN A 371 -20.51 -11.75 4.07
CA GLN A 371 -20.23 -10.31 4.08
C GLN A 371 -21.44 -9.50 4.55
N HIS A 372 -22.68 -9.98 4.42
CA HIS A 372 -23.86 -9.30 4.96
C HIS A 372 -24.71 -10.26 5.81
N GLY A 373 -25.40 -9.69 6.80
CA GLY A 373 -26.33 -10.41 7.67
C GLY A 373 -25.69 -11.29 8.77
N SER A 374 -24.37 -11.47 8.79
CA SER A 374 -23.68 -12.28 9.81
C SER A 374 -23.82 -11.68 11.21
N ASN A 375 -24.18 -12.53 12.18
CA ASN A 375 -24.35 -12.18 13.59
C ASN A 375 -24.27 -13.44 14.48
N SER A 376 -24.47 -13.27 15.79
CA SER A 376 -24.35 -14.36 16.76
C SER A 376 -25.40 -15.47 16.66
N SER A 377 -26.50 -15.24 15.92
CA SER A 377 -27.59 -16.22 15.74
C SER A 377 -27.44 -17.09 14.49
N ASN A 378 -26.63 -16.69 13.51
CA ASN A 378 -26.45 -17.39 12.24
C ASN A 378 -24.99 -17.79 11.95
N THR A 379 -24.10 -17.63 12.93
CA THR A 379 -22.72 -18.13 12.91
C THR A 379 -22.49 -19.12 14.04
N SER A 380 -21.41 -19.89 13.96
CA SER A 380 -21.06 -20.93 14.92
C SER A 380 -21.01 -20.36 16.34
N PRO A 381 -21.69 -21.00 17.33
CA PRO A 381 -21.69 -20.56 18.73
C PRO A 381 -20.30 -20.43 19.34
N VAL A 382 -19.29 -21.11 18.78
CA VAL A 382 -17.88 -21.01 19.19
C VAL A 382 -17.37 -19.56 19.09
N TRP A 383 -17.81 -18.78 18.10
CA TRP A 383 -17.33 -17.41 17.91
C TRP A 383 -17.81 -16.46 19.01
N LYS A 384 -19.03 -16.68 19.54
CA LYS A 384 -19.54 -15.96 20.72
C LYS A 384 -18.71 -16.27 21.98
N VAL A 385 -18.24 -17.51 22.11
CA VAL A 385 -17.39 -17.93 23.22
C VAL A 385 -16.00 -17.31 23.07
N VAL A 386 -15.39 -17.36 21.87
CA VAL A 386 -14.07 -16.79 21.57
C VAL A 386 -14.05 -15.26 21.73
N SER A 387 -15.10 -14.56 21.30
CA SER A 387 -15.21 -13.12 21.50
C SER A 387 -15.40 -12.75 22.97
N GLY A 388 -16.26 -13.47 23.69
CA GLY A 388 -16.49 -13.27 25.13
C GLY A 388 -15.25 -13.53 25.99
N PHE A 389 -14.32 -14.39 25.55
CA PHE A 389 -13.03 -14.59 26.21
C PHE A 389 -12.10 -13.37 26.14
N LEU A 390 -12.29 -12.46 25.18
CA LEU A 390 -11.54 -11.20 25.07
C LEU A 390 -12.18 -10.11 25.93
N LYS A 391 -13.40 -9.73 25.58
CA LYS A 391 -14.24 -8.74 26.24
C LYS A 391 -15.66 -8.86 25.70
N GLU A 392 -16.63 -9.06 26.58
CA GLU A 392 -18.04 -9.03 26.20
C GLU A 392 -18.49 -7.56 26.04
N PRO A 393 -19.11 -7.17 24.91
CA PRO A 393 -19.54 -5.80 24.70
C PRO A 393 -20.70 -5.44 25.63
N ASN A 394 -20.60 -4.29 26.30
CA ASN A 394 -21.66 -3.77 27.16
C ASN A 394 -22.77 -3.08 26.34
N GLU A 395 -23.90 -2.74 26.99
CA GLU A 395 -25.05 -2.12 26.33
C GLU A 395 -24.71 -0.78 25.66
N ALA A 396 -23.84 0.04 26.27
CA ALA A 396 -23.43 1.32 25.71
C ALA A 396 -22.65 1.12 24.40
N GLN A 397 -21.72 0.17 24.37
CA GLN A 397 -20.92 -0.17 23.20
C GLN A 397 -21.79 -0.73 22.07
N ILE A 398 -22.73 -1.63 22.40
CA ILE A 398 -23.71 -2.16 21.43
C ILE A 398 -24.57 -1.04 20.86
N SER A 399 -25.09 -0.15 21.71
CA SER A 399 -25.93 0.96 21.28
C SER A 399 -25.16 1.96 20.41
N CYS A 400 -23.91 2.27 20.76
CA CYS A 400 -23.09 3.21 20.01
C CYS A 400 -22.73 2.65 18.61
N GLN A 401 -22.35 1.37 18.55
CA GLN A 401 -21.92 0.73 17.30
C GLN A 401 -23.09 0.30 16.41
N SER A 402 -24.34 0.32 16.90
CA SER A 402 -25.54 -0.09 16.16
C SER A 402 -25.59 0.52 14.74
N PRO A 403 -25.94 -0.27 13.70
CA PRO A 403 -26.47 -1.63 13.74
C PRO A 403 -25.41 -2.75 13.72
N LYS A 404 -24.11 -2.44 13.89
CA LYS A 404 -23.03 -3.43 13.82
C LYS A 404 -23.23 -4.53 14.87
N PRO A 405 -23.36 -5.81 14.45
CA PRO A 405 -23.24 -6.92 15.38
C PRO A 405 -21.76 -7.07 15.74
N ILE A 406 -21.37 -6.73 16.96
CA ILE A 406 -19.97 -6.73 17.38
C ILE A 406 -19.44 -8.17 17.51
N LEU A 407 -18.37 -8.48 16.77
CA LEU A 407 -17.60 -9.72 16.91
C LEU A 407 -16.40 -9.50 17.84
N LEU A 408 -15.66 -8.40 17.67
CA LEU A 408 -14.48 -8.08 18.49
C LEU A 408 -14.65 -6.69 19.10
N ASP A 409 -14.84 -6.63 20.42
CA ASP A 409 -14.87 -5.39 21.20
C ASP A 409 -13.48 -5.07 21.75
N VAL A 410 -12.66 -4.38 20.95
CA VAL A 410 -11.20 -4.32 21.13
C VAL A 410 -10.67 -2.94 21.51
N GLY A 411 -11.47 -1.89 21.34
CA GLY A 411 -11.07 -0.51 21.60
C GLY A 411 -10.77 -0.21 23.07
N GLU A 412 -11.26 -1.02 24.00
CA GLU A 412 -11.01 -0.87 25.44
C GLU A 412 -10.12 -2.00 25.99
N VAL A 413 -9.51 -2.82 25.11
CA VAL A 413 -8.63 -3.92 25.49
C VAL A 413 -7.17 -3.48 25.45
N SER A 414 -6.53 -3.47 26.62
CA SER A 414 -5.16 -2.95 26.80
C SER A 414 -4.12 -3.98 27.22
N LYS A 415 -4.49 -5.26 27.33
CA LYS A 415 -3.57 -6.37 27.64
C LYS A 415 -3.40 -7.30 26.43
N PRO A 416 -2.16 -7.77 26.15
CA PRO A 416 -0.87 -7.34 26.73
C PRO A 416 -0.46 -5.90 26.40
N TYR A 417 -1.03 -5.32 25.35
CA TYR A 417 -1.03 -3.90 24.98
C TYR A 417 -2.28 -3.63 24.13
N LEU A 418 -2.48 -2.39 23.65
CA LEU A 418 -3.68 -2.04 22.87
C LEU A 418 -3.82 -2.90 21.60
N TRP A 419 -5.05 -3.35 21.35
CA TRP A 419 -5.38 -4.19 20.19
C TRP A 419 -5.63 -3.41 18.91
N THR A 420 -6.18 -2.21 19.03
CA THR A 420 -6.50 -1.28 17.94
C THR A 420 -6.24 0.15 18.38
N PRO A 421 -6.04 1.09 17.43
CA PRO A 421 -6.03 2.52 17.75
C PRO A 421 -7.42 3.02 18.16
N ASN A 422 -7.47 3.93 19.15
CA ASN A 422 -8.54 4.91 19.30
C ASN A 422 -8.04 6.34 19.02
N ILE A 423 -6.73 6.57 19.25
CA ILE A 423 -6.06 7.82 18.94
C ILE A 423 -5.59 7.74 17.48
N VAL A 424 -6.10 8.64 16.65
CA VAL A 424 -5.90 8.63 15.18
C VAL A 424 -5.26 9.93 14.69
N ASP A 425 -4.58 9.86 13.55
CA ASP A 425 -4.02 11.03 12.88
C ASP A 425 -5.10 11.81 12.12
N VAL A 426 -5.10 13.14 12.29
CA VAL A 426 -5.81 14.09 11.43
C VAL A 426 -4.75 15.01 10.82
N GLN A 427 -4.52 14.88 9.50
CA GLN A 427 -3.44 15.59 8.82
C GLN A 427 -3.87 16.01 7.41
N ALA A 428 -3.48 17.22 7.02
CA ALA A 428 -3.59 17.67 5.64
C ALA A 428 -2.45 18.63 5.28
N PHE A 429 -2.10 18.66 3.99
CA PHE A 429 -1.09 19.54 3.43
C PHE A 429 -1.69 20.49 2.41
N ARG A 430 -1.09 21.67 2.25
CA ARG A 430 -1.40 22.64 1.22
C ARG A 430 -0.14 22.98 0.43
N VAL A 431 -0.26 23.04 -0.90
CA VAL A 431 0.68 23.74 -1.77
C VAL A 431 -0.09 24.52 -2.84
N GLY A 432 0.01 25.85 -2.80
CA GLY A 432 -0.81 26.69 -3.67
C GLY A 432 -2.29 26.37 -3.48
N GLN A 433 -2.99 26.05 -4.57
CA GLN A 433 -4.39 25.61 -4.56
C GLN A 433 -4.62 24.10 -4.33
N LEU A 434 -3.56 23.29 -4.22
CA LEU A 434 -3.69 21.85 -3.94
C LEU A 434 -3.76 21.61 -2.43
N VAL A 435 -4.77 20.86 -1.99
CA VAL A 435 -4.93 20.34 -0.63
C VAL A 435 -4.89 18.81 -0.67
N ILE A 436 -4.03 18.22 0.17
CA ILE A 436 -3.86 16.77 0.28
C ILE A 436 -4.39 16.34 1.64
N VAL A 437 -5.51 15.61 1.65
CA VAL A 437 -6.04 14.96 2.86
C VAL A 437 -5.30 13.66 3.09
N VAL A 438 -4.72 13.47 4.27
CA VAL A 438 -3.97 12.26 4.65
C VAL A 438 -4.87 11.37 5.49
N SER A 439 -5.41 10.31 4.90
CA SER A 439 -6.39 9.43 5.53
C SER A 439 -5.71 8.28 6.26
N PRO A 440 -5.98 8.07 7.57
CA PRO A 440 -5.44 6.93 8.31
C PRO A 440 -6.08 5.58 7.98
N GLY A 441 -7.27 5.62 7.38
CA GLY A 441 -8.04 4.43 7.02
C GLY A 441 -8.28 4.28 5.52
N GLU A 442 -9.00 3.23 5.21
CA GLU A 442 -9.46 2.86 3.87
C GLU A 442 -10.85 3.47 3.62
N ALA A 443 -10.86 4.73 3.20
CA ALA A 443 -12.11 5.39 2.82
C ALA A 443 -12.74 4.72 1.59
N THR A 444 -14.02 4.37 1.67
CA THR A 444 -14.81 3.91 0.51
C THR A 444 -14.95 5.03 -0.53
N THR A 445 -15.42 4.65 -1.71
CA THR A 445 -15.63 5.54 -2.84
C THR A 445 -16.46 6.76 -2.42
N MET A 446 -17.64 6.58 -1.83
CA MET A 446 -18.50 7.71 -1.45
C MET A 446 -17.98 8.45 -0.22
N ALA A 447 -17.40 7.75 0.76
CA ALA A 447 -16.78 8.38 1.92
C ALA A 447 -15.67 9.36 1.50
N GLY A 448 -14.81 8.95 0.58
CA GLY A 448 -13.76 9.80 0.02
C GLY A 448 -14.30 11.00 -0.75
N ARG A 449 -15.38 10.83 -1.53
CA ARG A 449 -16.05 11.94 -2.23
C ARG A 449 -16.59 12.98 -1.25
N ARG A 450 -17.34 12.53 -0.23
CA ARG A 450 -17.88 13.42 0.82
C ARG A 450 -16.77 14.17 1.54
N TRP A 451 -15.68 13.49 1.89
CA TRP A 451 -14.55 14.11 2.58
C TRP A 451 -13.84 15.15 1.70
N LYS A 452 -13.50 14.80 0.45
CA LYS A 452 -12.89 15.74 -0.51
C LYS A 452 -13.78 16.95 -0.78
N ASN A 453 -15.09 16.75 -0.97
CA ASN A 453 -16.04 17.84 -1.21
C ASN A 453 -16.16 18.78 0.00
N ALA A 454 -16.25 18.23 1.22
CA ALA A 454 -16.38 19.03 2.42
C ALA A 454 -15.12 19.87 2.68
N VAL A 455 -13.93 19.31 2.44
CA VAL A 455 -12.66 20.04 2.48
C VAL A 455 -12.58 21.08 1.38
N HIS A 456 -12.97 20.73 0.15
CA HIS A 456 -13.01 21.67 -0.97
C HIS A 456 -13.89 22.89 -0.63
N ASP A 457 -15.10 22.66 -0.14
CA ASP A 457 -16.04 23.74 0.15
C ASP A 457 -15.58 24.61 1.33
N ALA A 458 -15.07 24.01 2.40
CA ALA A 458 -14.54 24.73 3.55
C ALA A 458 -13.24 25.49 3.23
N ALA A 459 -12.44 25.00 2.28
CA ALA A 459 -11.17 25.64 1.93
C ALA A 459 -11.34 26.82 0.96
N LYS A 460 -12.51 27.00 0.31
CA LYS A 460 -12.73 28.09 -0.67
C LYS A 460 -12.28 29.46 -0.15
N SER A 461 -12.70 29.82 1.06
CA SER A 461 -12.39 31.12 1.65
C SER A 461 -10.90 31.31 1.97
N MET A 462 -10.12 30.23 2.06
CA MET A 462 -8.66 30.31 2.26
C MET A 462 -7.91 30.71 0.98
N PHE A 463 -8.60 30.71 -0.17
CA PHE A 463 -8.04 31.13 -1.47
C PHE A 463 -8.60 32.48 -1.93
N ASP A 464 -9.61 33.02 -1.23
CA ASP A 464 -10.17 34.34 -1.52
C ASP A 464 -9.10 35.42 -1.30
N GLY A 465 -8.94 36.34 -2.26
CA GLY A 465 -7.97 37.44 -2.15
C GLY A 465 -6.54 37.12 -2.62
N GLU A 466 -6.20 35.86 -2.91
CA GLU A 466 -4.87 35.49 -3.45
C GLU A 466 -4.73 35.72 -4.96
N GLY A 467 -5.77 36.24 -5.63
CA GLY A 467 -5.79 36.44 -7.09
C GLY A 467 -5.71 35.12 -7.89
N LEU A 468 -5.99 33.99 -7.23
CA LEU A 468 -6.02 32.68 -7.84
C LEU A 468 -7.40 32.47 -8.47
N ASP A 469 -7.46 32.54 -9.80
CA ASP A 469 -8.71 32.40 -10.58
C ASP A 469 -9.23 30.94 -10.65
N ARG A 470 -8.97 30.12 -9.60
CA ARG A 470 -9.22 28.67 -9.58
C ARG A 470 -9.61 28.15 -8.20
N HIS A 471 -10.57 27.22 -8.21
CA HIS A 471 -11.05 26.47 -7.04
C HIS A 471 -9.96 25.57 -6.42
N PRO A 472 -10.10 25.20 -5.13
CA PRO A 472 -9.22 24.24 -4.49
C PRO A 472 -9.18 22.93 -5.26
N ILE A 473 -8.02 22.29 -5.34
CA ILE A 473 -7.87 20.93 -5.86
C ILE A 473 -7.65 20.04 -4.65
N VAL A 474 -8.59 19.13 -4.37
CA VAL A 474 -8.50 18.26 -3.20
C VAL A 474 -8.26 16.82 -3.62
N VAL A 475 -7.16 16.26 -3.15
CA VAL A 475 -6.87 14.83 -3.25
C VAL A 475 -6.90 14.20 -1.86
N LEU A 476 -7.17 12.91 -1.80
CA LEU A 476 -7.12 12.11 -0.59
C LEU A 476 -6.12 10.98 -0.82
N GLY A 477 -5.20 10.77 0.12
CA GLY A 477 -4.25 9.67 0.10
C GLY A 477 -4.23 8.92 1.41
N GLY A 478 -4.29 7.59 1.35
CA GLY A 478 -4.30 6.69 2.51
C GLY A 478 -4.40 5.23 2.07
N PRO A 479 -4.17 4.24 2.96
CA PRO A 479 -4.05 4.40 4.40
C PRO A 479 -2.67 4.89 4.83
N ALA A 480 -2.66 5.88 5.72
CA ALA A 480 -1.47 6.63 6.09
C ALA A 480 -1.27 6.73 7.60
N ASN A 481 -0.04 6.96 8.05
CA ASN A 481 0.27 7.23 9.45
C ASN A 481 -0.19 6.12 10.40
N SER A 482 -1.36 6.16 11.03
CA SER A 482 -1.90 5.03 11.82
C SER A 482 -2.92 4.24 11.00
N TYR A 483 -2.80 2.92 10.93
CA TYR A 483 -3.79 2.10 10.22
C TYR A 483 -5.07 1.90 11.05
N THR A 484 -6.20 2.43 10.58
CA THR A 484 -7.50 2.41 11.30
C THR A 484 -8.59 1.61 10.60
N HIS A 485 -8.22 0.60 9.79
CA HIS A 485 -9.14 -0.20 8.99
C HIS A 485 -9.96 0.68 8.02
N TYR A 486 -11.29 0.56 7.97
CA TYR A 486 -12.14 1.15 6.94
C TYR A 486 -12.87 2.40 7.42
N ILE A 487 -13.28 3.23 6.46
CA ILE A 487 -14.12 4.40 6.68
C ILE A 487 -15.24 4.37 5.62
N THR A 488 -16.45 3.99 6.02
CA THR A 488 -17.64 4.01 5.16
C THR A 488 -18.48 5.26 5.38
N THR A 489 -19.42 5.53 4.48
CA THR A 489 -20.54 6.43 4.79
C THR A 489 -21.44 5.82 5.86
N GLU A 490 -22.31 6.64 6.46
CA GLU A 490 -23.35 6.20 7.39
C GLU A 490 -24.29 5.18 6.73
N GLU A 491 -24.63 5.40 5.46
CA GLU A 491 -25.52 4.54 4.67
C GLU A 491 -24.86 3.20 4.36
N GLU A 492 -23.62 3.20 3.91
CA GLU A 492 -22.83 1.99 3.68
C GLU A 492 -22.57 1.23 5.00
N TYR A 493 -22.34 1.95 6.10
CA TYR A 493 -22.17 1.38 7.43
C TYR A 493 -23.41 0.60 7.85
N SER A 494 -24.60 1.12 7.57
CA SER A 494 -25.88 0.47 7.93
C SER A 494 -26.06 -0.91 7.30
N ILE A 495 -25.40 -1.16 6.16
CA ILE A 495 -25.45 -2.44 5.45
C ILE A 495 -24.53 -3.49 6.10
N GLN A 496 -23.48 -3.09 6.82
CA GLN A 496 -22.56 -4.03 7.48
C GLN A 496 -21.99 -5.10 6.53
N ARG A 497 -21.57 -4.66 5.33
CA ARG A 497 -20.57 -5.39 4.53
C ARG A 497 -19.19 -5.39 5.20
N TYR A 498 -18.19 -6.05 4.61
CA TYR A 498 -16.84 -6.11 5.20
C TYR A 498 -16.30 -4.73 5.61
N GLU A 499 -16.43 -3.72 4.75
CA GLU A 499 -15.97 -2.36 5.00
C GLU A 499 -16.75 -1.70 6.17
N GLY A 500 -18.07 -1.86 6.21
CA GLY A 500 -18.92 -1.30 7.29
C GLY A 500 -18.69 -1.99 8.63
N ALA A 501 -18.49 -3.31 8.63
CA ALA A 501 -18.11 -4.08 9.81
C ALA A 501 -16.70 -3.74 10.31
N SER A 502 -15.84 -3.26 9.41
CA SER A 502 -14.46 -2.87 9.69
C SER A 502 -14.28 -1.37 9.94
N THR A 503 -15.36 -0.60 9.97
CA THR A 503 -15.34 0.82 10.33
C THR A 503 -15.35 0.95 11.86
N LEU A 504 -14.17 1.15 12.45
CA LEU A 504 -13.93 0.91 13.88
C LEU A 504 -14.82 1.72 14.84
N TYR A 505 -15.04 3.00 14.56
CA TYR A 505 -15.56 3.96 15.55
C TYR A 505 -17.06 4.23 15.42
N GLY A 506 -17.80 3.30 14.84
CA GLY A 506 -19.25 3.38 14.68
C GLY A 506 -19.71 4.14 13.43
N PRO A 507 -21.03 4.38 13.30
CA PRO A 507 -21.63 4.96 12.09
C PRO A 507 -21.10 6.36 11.75
N TRP A 508 -20.71 7.14 12.75
CA TRP A 508 -20.30 8.54 12.59
C TRP A 508 -18.79 8.72 12.32
N THR A 509 -18.07 7.63 12.00
CA THR A 509 -16.63 7.67 11.77
C THR A 509 -16.24 8.66 10.67
N LEU A 510 -16.92 8.63 9.52
CA LEU A 510 -16.65 9.56 8.42
C LEU A 510 -16.93 11.01 8.82
N ALA A 511 -18.09 11.28 9.41
CA ALA A 511 -18.48 12.61 9.86
C ALA A 511 -17.47 13.20 10.86
N ALA A 512 -16.95 12.38 11.79
CA ALA A 512 -15.91 12.81 12.73
C ALA A 512 -14.61 13.21 12.03
N TYR A 513 -14.13 12.39 11.07
CA TYR A 513 -12.95 12.72 10.27
C TYR A 513 -13.12 14.02 9.47
N ILE A 514 -14.28 14.21 8.83
CA ILE A 514 -14.59 15.46 8.10
C ILE A 514 -14.58 16.64 9.06
N ASN A 515 -15.27 16.51 10.20
CA ASN A 515 -15.42 17.56 11.19
C ASN A 515 -14.06 18.03 11.73
N ARG A 516 -13.19 17.10 12.13
CA ARG A 516 -11.84 17.41 12.64
C ARG A 516 -10.91 17.96 11.56
N THR A 517 -11.01 17.44 10.33
CA THR A 517 -10.24 17.99 9.20
C THR A 517 -10.60 19.46 8.96
N ILE A 518 -11.89 19.78 8.86
CA ILE A 518 -12.38 21.14 8.61
C ILE A 518 -12.03 22.08 9.76
N ALA A 519 -12.17 21.62 11.00
CA ALA A 519 -11.80 22.41 12.18
C ALA A 519 -10.31 22.83 12.20
N HIS A 520 -9.44 22.09 11.51
CA HIS A 520 -8.02 22.39 11.40
C HIS A 520 -7.59 23.04 10.08
N LEU A 521 -8.49 23.17 9.08
CA LEU A 521 -8.18 23.84 7.82
C LEU A 521 -7.63 25.26 7.96
N PRO A 522 -8.06 26.10 8.93
CA PRO A 522 -7.48 27.43 9.12
C PRO A 522 -5.97 27.44 9.35
N PHE A 523 -5.36 26.34 9.84
CA PHE A 523 -3.91 26.21 10.00
C PHE A 523 -3.15 26.09 8.66
N LEU A 524 -3.87 25.92 7.54
CA LEU A 524 -3.31 25.93 6.19
C LEU A 524 -3.45 27.29 5.48
N SER A 525 -3.95 28.32 6.17
CA SER A 525 -4.02 29.68 5.63
C SER A 525 -2.63 30.32 5.49
N THR A 526 -2.51 31.37 4.67
CA THR A 526 -1.23 32.06 4.42
C THR A 526 -0.70 32.78 5.64
N ASP A 527 -1.61 33.38 6.41
CA ASP A 527 -1.27 34.36 7.44
C ASP A 527 -1.01 33.73 8.81
N THR A 528 -1.12 32.40 8.91
CA THR A 528 -0.90 31.67 10.16
C THR A 528 0.48 31.02 10.21
N SER A 529 1.13 31.15 11.37
CA SER A 529 2.29 30.36 11.78
C SER A 529 1.95 29.32 12.84
N ASP A 530 0.72 29.34 13.34
CA ASP A 530 0.29 28.46 14.41
C ASP A 530 0.03 27.04 13.91
N LEU A 531 0.12 26.10 14.83
CA LEU A 531 -0.20 24.69 14.61
C LEU A 531 -1.33 24.29 15.55
N PRO A 532 -2.17 23.31 15.16
CA PRO A 532 -3.16 22.79 16.09
C PRO A 532 -2.45 22.16 17.31
N PRO A 533 -3.11 22.15 18.48
CA PRO A 533 -2.63 21.34 19.59
C PRO A 533 -2.47 19.88 19.14
N PRO A 534 -1.38 19.19 19.54
CA PRO A 534 -1.05 17.86 19.02
C PRO A 534 -2.04 16.77 19.42
N GLY A 535 -2.94 17.01 20.39
CA GLY A 535 -3.83 15.99 20.94
C GLY A 535 -3.12 14.95 21.81
N PRO A 536 -3.83 13.88 22.22
CA PRO A 536 -3.22 12.80 22.98
C PRO A 536 -2.32 11.96 22.07
N PHE A 537 -1.14 11.57 22.55
CA PHE A 537 -0.22 10.74 21.76
C PHE A 537 -0.65 9.27 21.78
N PRO A 538 -0.71 8.57 20.63
CA PRO A 538 -0.88 7.12 20.63
C PRO A 538 0.33 6.43 21.26
N PRO A 539 0.18 5.23 21.85
CA PRO A 539 1.32 4.53 22.41
C PRO A 539 2.21 3.96 21.31
N ASP A 540 3.52 3.98 21.56
CA ASP A 540 4.50 3.22 20.79
C ASP A 540 4.67 1.82 21.43
N ASN A 541 4.25 0.79 20.71
CA ASN A 541 4.35 -0.60 21.14
C ASN A 541 5.55 -1.33 20.51
N SER A 542 6.33 -0.70 19.64
CA SER A 542 7.44 -1.35 18.91
C SER A 542 8.39 -2.11 19.85
N ASN A 543 8.79 -1.48 20.96
CA ASN A 543 9.73 -2.05 21.94
C ASN A 543 9.12 -3.07 22.92
N ARG A 544 7.80 -3.21 22.98
CA ARG A 544 7.10 -4.14 23.89
C ARG A 544 6.25 -5.19 23.17
N SER A 545 6.23 -5.14 21.84
CA SER A 545 5.43 -6.07 21.04
C SER A 545 5.96 -7.49 21.17
N LEU A 546 5.04 -8.44 21.25
CA LEU A 546 5.39 -9.86 21.32
C LEU A 546 5.86 -10.34 19.94
N SER A 547 6.79 -11.29 19.91
CA SER A 547 7.25 -11.94 18.68
C SER A 547 7.34 -13.44 18.87
N PHE A 548 6.62 -14.18 18.04
CA PHE A 548 6.66 -15.64 17.96
C PHE A 548 7.20 -16.10 16.60
N ILE A 549 7.89 -15.20 15.89
CA ILE A 549 8.54 -15.45 14.61
C ILE A 549 9.92 -16.06 14.92
N PRO A 550 10.18 -17.34 14.60
CA PRO A 550 11.48 -17.93 14.84
C PRO A 550 12.57 -17.18 14.07
N GLY A 551 13.71 -16.94 14.70
CA GLY A 551 14.91 -16.48 14.00
C GLY A 551 15.48 -17.57 13.08
N VAL A 552 16.47 -17.21 12.26
CA VAL A 552 17.29 -18.20 11.55
C VAL A 552 18.26 -18.80 12.56
N VAL A 553 18.19 -20.11 12.80
CA VAL A 553 19.08 -20.79 13.76
C VAL A 553 20.45 -21.02 13.12
N TRP A 554 20.46 -21.70 11.97
CA TRP A 554 21.63 -22.00 11.15
C TRP A 554 21.18 -22.45 9.76
N ASP A 555 22.10 -22.44 8.79
CA ASP A 555 21.92 -23.01 7.45
C ASP A 555 22.98 -24.07 7.18
N GLY A 556 22.57 -25.15 6.51
CA GLY A 556 23.44 -26.24 6.11
C GLY A 556 23.47 -26.42 4.60
N ALA A 557 24.61 -26.86 4.09
CA ALA A 557 24.73 -27.35 2.71
C ALA A 557 24.73 -28.89 2.70
N PRO A 558 24.13 -29.54 1.69
CA PRO A 558 24.20 -30.99 1.54
C PRO A 558 25.63 -31.52 1.52
N LEU A 559 25.80 -32.79 1.91
CA LEU A 559 27.13 -33.43 1.94
C LEU A 559 27.81 -33.33 0.56
N PHE A 560 29.08 -32.93 0.56
CA PHE A 560 29.89 -32.68 -0.64
C PHE A 560 29.42 -31.52 -1.55
N ARG A 561 28.54 -30.65 -1.05
CA ARG A 561 28.14 -29.41 -1.71
C ARG A 561 28.50 -28.20 -0.84
N LYS A 562 28.56 -27.03 -1.47
CA LYS A 562 28.72 -25.72 -0.84
C LYS A 562 27.52 -24.84 -1.16
N PHE A 563 27.30 -23.82 -0.34
CA PHE A 563 26.36 -22.75 -0.69
C PHE A 563 26.76 -22.12 -2.02
N GLY A 564 25.76 -21.85 -2.87
CA GLY A 564 25.98 -21.33 -4.23
C GLY A 564 26.23 -22.41 -5.29
N ASP A 565 26.47 -23.67 -4.91
CA ASP A 565 26.62 -24.74 -5.91
C ASP A 565 25.34 -24.93 -6.73
N VAL A 566 25.48 -25.04 -8.05
CA VAL A 566 24.37 -25.35 -8.96
C VAL A 566 23.86 -26.78 -8.72
N GLN A 567 22.57 -26.90 -8.45
CA GLN A 567 21.85 -28.17 -8.36
C GLN A 567 21.18 -28.53 -9.68
N LYS A 568 20.58 -27.54 -10.34
CA LYS A 568 19.97 -27.66 -11.66
C LYS A 568 20.38 -26.46 -12.47
N ASP A 569 21.13 -26.70 -13.55
CA ASP A 569 21.66 -25.63 -14.38
C ASP A 569 20.64 -25.13 -15.43
N ALA A 570 20.92 -23.97 -16.00
CA ALA A 570 20.21 -23.46 -17.17
C ALA A 570 20.48 -24.35 -18.40
N GLY A 571 19.52 -24.37 -19.33
CA GLY A 571 19.70 -24.99 -20.63
C GLY A 571 20.73 -24.25 -21.47
N ALA A 572 21.26 -24.88 -22.52
CA ALA A 572 22.32 -24.25 -23.33
C ALA A 572 21.81 -23.13 -24.27
N ILE A 573 20.56 -23.23 -24.72
CA ILE A 573 19.95 -22.34 -25.72
C ILE A 573 18.52 -22.04 -25.30
N TYR A 574 18.12 -20.78 -25.45
CA TYR A 574 16.76 -20.30 -25.26
C TYR A 574 16.33 -19.37 -26.41
N PHE A 575 15.02 -19.29 -26.62
CA PHE A 575 14.37 -18.35 -27.54
C PHE A 575 13.53 -17.32 -26.76
N PRO A 576 13.31 -16.11 -27.31
CA PRO A 576 12.48 -15.10 -26.68
C PRO A 576 11.08 -15.64 -26.33
N GLY A 577 10.62 -15.38 -25.10
CA GLY A 577 9.39 -15.89 -24.54
C GLY A 577 9.55 -17.18 -23.72
N GLU A 578 10.68 -17.88 -23.84
CA GLU A 578 10.98 -19.01 -22.95
C GLU A 578 11.40 -18.55 -21.56
N THR A 579 11.24 -19.44 -20.57
CA THR A 579 11.63 -19.17 -19.18
C THR A 579 12.98 -19.81 -18.88
N VAL A 580 13.96 -19.01 -18.48
CA VAL A 580 15.28 -19.51 -18.05
C VAL A 580 15.26 -19.75 -16.54
N LYS A 581 15.84 -20.87 -16.10
CA LYS A 581 15.89 -21.24 -14.68
C LYS A 581 17.21 -21.88 -14.29
N ALA A 582 17.68 -21.56 -13.09
CA ALA A 582 18.75 -22.30 -12.42
C ALA A 582 18.43 -22.42 -10.93
N THR A 583 18.77 -23.57 -10.34
CA THR A 583 18.57 -23.86 -8.91
C THR A 583 19.92 -24.06 -8.24
N PHE A 584 20.11 -23.42 -7.09
CA PHE A 584 21.34 -23.39 -6.31
C PHE A 584 21.11 -23.93 -4.91
N VAL A 585 22.16 -24.46 -4.28
CA VAL A 585 22.19 -24.67 -2.82
C VAL A 585 22.10 -23.30 -2.15
N GLY A 586 21.00 -23.05 -1.46
CA GLY A 586 20.65 -21.77 -0.88
C GLY A 586 20.81 -21.70 0.63
N ALA A 587 20.70 -20.50 1.17
CA ALA A 587 20.55 -20.20 2.59
C ALA A 587 19.30 -19.34 2.84
N ASN A 588 18.87 -19.21 4.09
CA ASN A 588 17.69 -18.40 4.43
C ASN A 588 17.90 -16.91 4.08
N PRO A 589 17.04 -16.29 3.25
CA PRO A 589 17.21 -14.88 2.85
C PRO A 589 17.07 -13.90 4.02
N ARG A 590 16.55 -14.32 5.19
CA ARG A 590 16.47 -13.46 6.38
C ARG A 590 17.82 -13.23 7.06
N ASN A 591 18.89 -13.93 6.66
CA ASN A 591 20.22 -13.64 7.17
C ASN A 591 20.69 -12.23 6.76
N ASN A 592 20.34 -11.79 5.55
CA ASN A 592 20.66 -10.47 5.05
C ASN A 592 19.58 -10.07 4.04
N LEU A 593 18.85 -8.98 4.32
CA LEU A 593 17.79 -8.50 3.43
C LEU A 593 18.31 -7.95 2.09
N ARG A 594 19.63 -7.74 1.98
CA ARG A 594 20.32 -7.15 0.83
C ARG A 594 19.66 -5.84 0.40
N LEU A 595 19.40 -4.95 1.36
CA LEU A 595 18.85 -3.61 1.11
C LEU A 595 19.85 -2.81 0.26
N GLU A 596 19.34 -2.05 -0.72
CA GLU A 596 20.17 -1.34 -1.72
C GLU A 596 21.13 -2.26 -2.51
N SER A 597 20.81 -3.56 -2.60
CA SER A 597 21.55 -4.59 -3.33
C SER A 597 20.57 -5.58 -3.97
N THR A 598 21.06 -6.74 -4.42
CA THR A 598 20.26 -7.77 -5.10
C THR A 598 20.55 -9.18 -4.59
N TYR A 599 19.55 -10.07 -4.63
CA TYR A 599 19.70 -11.51 -4.46
C TYR A 599 20.00 -12.24 -5.77
N ALA A 600 19.62 -11.64 -6.91
CA ALA A 600 19.71 -12.29 -8.21
C ALA A 600 20.06 -11.30 -9.32
N SER A 601 20.86 -11.74 -10.29
CA SER A 601 21.08 -10.97 -11.53
C SER A 601 21.08 -11.85 -12.77
N VAL A 602 20.80 -11.22 -13.90
CA VAL A 602 21.11 -11.75 -15.23
C VAL A 602 22.29 -10.97 -15.76
N ASP A 603 23.39 -11.67 -16.00
CA ASP A 603 24.60 -11.07 -16.58
C ASP A 603 24.70 -11.45 -18.06
N ARG A 604 25.07 -10.47 -18.90
CA ARG A 604 25.37 -10.65 -20.32
C ARG A 604 26.87 -10.62 -20.55
N ARG A 605 27.36 -11.53 -21.38
CA ARG A 605 28.75 -11.53 -21.83
C ARG A 605 28.97 -10.42 -22.86
N VAL A 606 29.95 -9.56 -22.58
CA VAL A 606 30.37 -8.45 -23.44
C VAL A 606 31.86 -8.61 -23.74
N ILE A 607 32.24 -8.42 -25.01
CA ILE A 607 33.65 -8.40 -25.42
C ILE A 607 33.97 -6.96 -25.81
N GLN A 608 34.79 -6.29 -25.00
CA GLN A 608 35.26 -4.94 -25.25
C GLN A 608 36.79 -4.94 -25.32
N ASP A 609 37.34 -4.43 -26.42
CA ASP A 609 38.80 -4.40 -26.68
C ASP A 609 39.48 -5.78 -26.57
N GLY A 610 38.76 -6.86 -26.93
CA GLY A 610 39.26 -8.23 -26.85
C GLY A 610 39.24 -8.83 -25.44
N VAL A 611 38.74 -8.11 -24.43
CA VAL A 611 38.59 -8.59 -23.05
C VAL A 611 37.14 -9.00 -22.82
N GLU A 612 36.94 -10.24 -22.35
CA GLU A 612 35.64 -10.73 -21.93
C GLU A 612 35.26 -10.13 -20.56
N ARG A 613 34.05 -9.59 -20.47
CA ARG A 613 33.43 -9.07 -19.25
C ARG A 613 31.99 -9.53 -19.15
N TRP A 614 31.46 -9.54 -17.93
CA TRP A 614 30.06 -9.79 -17.64
C TRP A 614 29.43 -8.51 -17.13
N GLU A 615 28.37 -8.07 -17.80
CA GLU A 615 27.60 -6.89 -17.43
C GLU A 615 26.22 -7.32 -16.94
N THR A 616 25.85 -6.92 -15.74
CA THR A 616 24.49 -7.13 -15.23
C THR A 616 23.51 -6.32 -16.04
N ILE A 617 22.58 -7.01 -16.70
CA ILE A 617 21.52 -6.38 -17.50
C ILE A 617 20.18 -6.34 -16.75
N ARG A 618 20.03 -7.16 -15.71
CA ARG A 618 18.84 -7.27 -14.86
C ARG A 618 19.22 -7.66 -13.45
N ASP A 619 18.46 -7.18 -12.49
CA ASP A 619 18.53 -7.59 -11.10
C ASP A 619 17.11 -7.81 -10.54
N ASP A 620 17.00 -8.08 -9.23
CA ASP A 620 15.72 -8.37 -8.59
C ASP A 620 14.79 -7.14 -8.41
N SER A 621 15.16 -5.98 -8.97
CA SER A 621 14.23 -4.87 -9.22
C SER A 621 13.35 -5.08 -10.44
N ASP A 622 13.75 -5.96 -11.38
CA ASP A 622 12.99 -6.27 -12.59
C ASP A 622 11.88 -7.29 -12.33
N TRP A 623 10.65 -6.97 -12.74
CA TRP A 623 9.48 -7.82 -12.56
C TRP A 623 9.62 -9.24 -13.13
N SER A 624 10.45 -9.40 -14.16
CA SER A 624 10.67 -10.66 -14.87
C SER A 624 11.77 -11.53 -14.25
N LEU A 625 12.52 -11.04 -13.27
CA LEU A 625 13.53 -11.81 -12.55
C LEU A 625 13.00 -12.19 -11.16
N ILE A 626 12.77 -13.48 -10.96
CA ILE A 626 12.13 -14.01 -9.76
C ILE A 626 13.16 -14.77 -8.94
N PHE A 627 13.27 -14.39 -7.67
CA PHE A 627 14.00 -15.11 -6.65
C PHE A 627 13.04 -15.96 -5.83
N SER A 628 13.20 -17.29 -5.83
CA SER A 628 12.38 -18.22 -5.04
C SER A 628 13.26 -19.04 -4.10
N TRP A 629 12.92 -19.03 -2.80
CA TRP A 629 13.59 -19.79 -1.74
C TRP A 629 12.67 -20.88 -1.18
N LYS A 630 13.24 -22.06 -0.95
CA LYS A 630 12.52 -23.19 -0.36
C LYS A 630 13.40 -23.93 0.65
N ARG A 631 12.88 -24.14 1.86
CA ARG A 631 13.47 -25.07 2.84
C ARG A 631 13.27 -26.52 2.37
N THR A 632 14.35 -27.27 2.24
CA THR A 632 14.33 -28.68 1.79
C THR A 632 14.58 -29.66 2.91
N ASN A 633 15.25 -29.24 3.99
CA ASN A 633 15.38 -30.02 5.21
C ASN A 633 15.44 -29.10 6.44
N GLU A 634 14.44 -29.18 7.32
CA GLU A 634 14.35 -28.35 8.53
C GLU A 634 15.44 -28.69 9.57
N ILE A 635 15.71 -29.99 9.77
CA ILE A 635 16.65 -30.45 10.81
C ILE A 635 18.08 -30.10 10.41
N LEU A 636 18.43 -30.28 9.14
CA LEU A 636 19.76 -30.03 8.59
C LEU A 636 19.93 -28.62 8.02
N GLY A 637 18.92 -27.75 8.12
CA GLY A 637 19.00 -26.38 7.62
C GLY A 637 19.28 -26.27 6.11
N HIS A 638 18.95 -27.27 5.30
CA HIS A 638 19.17 -27.24 3.85
C HIS A 638 18.09 -26.42 3.15
N SER A 639 18.46 -25.61 2.15
CA SER A 639 17.50 -24.91 1.30
C SER A 639 17.98 -24.83 -0.13
N ASP A 640 17.02 -24.62 -1.03
CA ASP A 640 17.27 -24.35 -2.44
C ASP A 640 16.82 -22.93 -2.78
N VAL A 641 17.54 -22.30 -3.70
CA VAL A 641 17.12 -21.06 -4.35
C VAL A 641 16.98 -21.31 -5.85
N GLU A 642 15.80 -21.06 -6.41
CA GLU A 642 15.56 -21.02 -7.85
C GLU A 642 15.52 -19.57 -8.32
N ILE A 643 16.39 -19.23 -9.27
CA ILE A 643 16.32 -17.98 -10.02
C ILE A 643 15.61 -18.27 -11.34
N THR A 644 14.54 -17.52 -11.60
CA THR A 644 13.75 -17.64 -12.83
C THR A 644 13.76 -16.31 -13.58
N TRP A 645 14.11 -16.33 -14.86
CA TRP A 645 13.99 -15.20 -15.77
C TRP A 645 12.89 -15.48 -16.82
N GLU A 646 11.78 -14.75 -16.71
CA GLU A 646 10.67 -14.76 -17.67
C GLU A 646 11.03 -13.83 -18.85
N THR A 647 11.34 -14.38 -20.03
CA THR A 647 11.83 -13.55 -21.15
C THR A 647 10.74 -12.99 -22.07
N GLU A 648 9.46 -13.22 -21.74
CA GLU A 648 8.34 -12.67 -22.50
C GLU A 648 8.34 -11.13 -22.43
N GLY A 649 8.33 -10.48 -23.60
CA GLY A 649 8.40 -9.01 -23.70
C GLY A 649 9.79 -8.43 -23.39
N ASP A 650 10.80 -9.27 -23.24
CA ASP A 650 12.18 -8.85 -23.00
C ASP A 650 12.89 -8.43 -24.30
N ASN A 651 13.59 -7.30 -24.27
CA ASN A 651 14.34 -6.72 -25.39
C ASN A 651 15.87 -6.81 -25.22
N SER A 652 16.39 -7.64 -24.31
CA SER A 652 17.84 -7.84 -24.10
C SER A 652 18.57 -8.33 -25.36
N GLY A 653 17.85 -8.97 -26.28
CA GLY A 653 18.34 -9.39 -27.59
C GLY A 653 19.29 -10.60 -27.54
N PRO A 654 19.78 -11.05 -28.71
CA PRO A 654 20.64 -12.22 -28.78
C PRO A 654 21.97 -12.03 -28.04
N GLY A 655 22.49 -13.10 -27.46
CA GLY A 655 23.75 -13.05 -26.72
C GLY A 655 23.96 -14.24 -25.80
N VAL A 656 25.07 -14.21 -25.08
CA VAL A 656 25.40 -15.22 -24.07
C VAL A 656 25.18 -14.62 -22.68
N TYR A 657 24.46 -15.37 -21.86
CA TYR A 657 23.96 -14.93 -20.55
C TYR A 657 24.28 -15.97 -19.47
N ARG A 658 24.17 -15.57 -18.22
CA ARG A 658 24.19 -16.45 -17.04
C ARG A 658 23.31 -15.86 -15.93
N LEU A 659 22.83 -16.74 -15.04
CA LEU A 659 22.13 -16.35 -13.82
C LEU A 659 23.12 -16.32 -12.65
N HIS A 660 23.02 -15.29 -11.81
CA HIS A 660 23.86 -15.11 -10.63
C HIS A 660 22.99 -15.02 -9.37
N TYR A 661 23.29 -15.85 -8.37
CA TYR A 661 22.71 -15.84 -7.04
C TYR A 661 23.69 -15.25 -6.02
N TYR A 662 23.21 -14.29 -5.22
CA TYR A 662 23.91 -13.72 -4.07
C TYR A 662 23.21 -14.12 -2.77
N GLY A 663 23.93 -14.75 -1.84
CA GLY A 663 23.36 -15.27 -0.61
C GLY A 663 24.23 -15.08 0.62
N ASP A 664 23.60 -15.21 1.78
CA ASP A 664 24.26 -15.07 3.08
C ASP A 664 23.86 -16.27 3.95
N ALA A 665 24.85 -17.06 4.39
CA ALA A 665 24.62 -18.27 5.18
C ALA A 665 24.99 -18.07 6.64
N ARG A 666 24.15 -18.57 7.55
CA ARG A 666 24.40 -18.52 8.99
C ARG A 666 24.98 -19.84 9.50
N SER A 667 26.16 -19.79 10.10
CA SER A 667 26.78 -20.95 10.75
C SER A 667 26.11 -21.30 12.08
N VAL A 668 26.44 -22.47 12.64
CA VAL A 668 25.99 -22.89 13.99
C VAL A 668 26.50 -21.98 15.11
N THR A 669 27.57 -21.21 14.88
CA THR A 669 28.07 -20.20 15.84
C THR A 669 27.34 -18.86 15.69
N GLY A 670 26.44 -18.73 14.70
CA GLY A 670 25.70 -17.52 14.39
C GLY A 670 26.44 -16.55 13.46
N GLN A 671 27.65 -16.87 12.99
CA GLN A 671 28.36 -16.05 12.02
C GLN A 671 27.65 -16.10 10.67
N ILE A 672 27.42 -14.94 10.06
CA ILE A 672 26.87 -14.82 8.71
C ILE A 672 28.02 -14.64 7.71
N THR A 673 28.00 -15.38 6.61
CA THR A 673 29.03 -15.32 5.56
C THR A 673 28.38 -15.24 4.20
N GLU A 674 28.79 -14.25 3.41
CA GLU A 674 28.36 -14.06 2.03
C GLU A 674 28.94 -15.15 1.12
N PHE A 675 28.16 -15.55 0.12
CA PHE A 675 28.57 -16.45 -0.94
C PHE A 675 27.85 -16.11 -2.24
N GLU A 676 28.40 -16.60 -3.35
CA GLU A 676 27.86 -16.42 -4.69
C GLU A 676 27.65 -17.78 -5.36
N GLY A 677 26.64 -17.87 -6.23
CA GLY A 677 26.39 -19.00 -7.10
C GLY A 677 26.17 -18.53 -8.53
N VAL A 678 26.85 -19.12 -9.51
CA VAL A 678 26.76 -18.71 -10.91
C VAL A 678 26.37 -19.92 -11.75
N SER A 679 25.32 -19.78 -12.57
CA SER A 679 24.90 -20.84 -13.49
C SER A 679 25.93 -21.06 -14.61
N GLY A 680 25.80 -22.18 -15.33
CA GLY A 680 26.37 -22.31 -16.66
C GLY A 680 25.87 -21.20 -17.59
N THR A 681 26.63 -20.93 -18.65
CA THR A 681 26.27 -19.95 -19.66
C THR A 681 25.23 -20.50 -20.64
N PHE A 682 24.32 -19.66 -21.10
CA PHE A 682 23.31 -20.01 -22.09
C PHE A 682 23.22 -18.95 -23.19
N GLU A 683 22.86 -19.37 -24.40
CA GLU A 683 22.67 -18.49 -25.54
C GLU A 683 21.18 -18.13 -25.70
N MET A 684 20.86 -16.84 -25.75
CA MET A 684 19.57 -16.35 -26.22
C MET A 684 19.68 -16.09 -27.73
N LYS A 685 18.82 -16.73 -28.53
CA LYS A 685 18.86 -16.65 -30.00
C LYS A 685 17.96 -15.59 -30.60
#